data_AF-M9WDQ7-F1
#
_entry.id   AF-M9WDQ7-F1
#
_cell.length_a   1.000
_cell.length_b   1.000
_cell.length_c   1.000
_cell.angle_alpha   90.00
_cell.angle_beta   90.00
_cell.angle_gamma   90.00
#
_symmetry.space_group_name_H-M   'P 1'
#
loop_
_entity.id
_entity.type
_entity.pdbx_description
1 polymer ?
#
loop_
_entity_poly.entity_id
_entity_poly.type
_entity_poly.pdbx_seq_one_letter_code
_entity_poly.pdbx_strand_id
1 'polypeptide(L)'
;MKKLLALLSATVFTASSAATAIACSSEEKRTDSVFIAGNGDFKITSASLLDWYKSWNGFSSDNVKFINKLYNLIAVGILDSVSKDKLKLPTGMQAQQRGWDDSLNDQIKNLLGNKDSDNTSTLYGLANRALKDLKENTHKNKFNDYKKDLEKRFPGVRNNIKDLENAFKSDYILNDSSNSAFVRLKNLLMFNSTVSNSLWRKGIQTVKLEMKTITSEFADAYNNINSLDELAKKVEENFKKAGNKNGELPWSDKSITSFTNLVNSVGGIEFSDKKDGNENISISYSSSKDVQTRIRETSSSNSNVVKNGQEWIKEILEKITPNAKSGLIAFRNWSKTNNYNNTSTKGPQKFINYNNNTPSSWSEIVDQIPSLDSKGELAKDLVSGSFGSITDSQKYSLDKYFASEKPVMVSDLIFTFANSKNKDSIQKELSLKTLIPTSNSGNELTKELIDRFQGIGAVLKDYVKNEPKKEEKPGKGGLTRFDTIFRGESKQLKANLTSKESDSYSDWSQWDSSNTYHKVNKTGALLTVNDTSFSDVAKYSIYDFLTNSNDNNNDWNWNDKTNLMQNDLEKQGLLPSEAKSILDALPDSIESSKEIKKAIANLVKLFEKINQINDTSNSTDEMNKNKMYAVLNKEQGIISYIDGDGFHITKIDGYSLMNSNESNNESNNNVMAMDINVKEQTVILKTIESLYNSSQGKVLVPYLINSMIVETNNNNNNNTSNKEWAWTEADNQRAKAIANLGIDIKKLNSNIKNNYERFLVNTSLVDSSKTNSFYNTNIFNDAAKATETKSDSLSTQANWILNFFTKVFNKNDTNQLFLSLVSDQDDSKNQNMIAKMLLDQSNKERVSGITSLFAKNQEWIQSINENYKSQAKDSSLNKKFIPNYGIDFNSKVNNGKKRFDVFLESKIFDPNRASSKVQDSNSSTMSRGDAR
;
A
#
# COMPACT_ATOMS: atom_id res chain seq x y z
N MET A 1 -31.26 -22.95 -28.52
CA MET A 1 -30.39 -22.05 -29.31
C MET A 1 -30.86 -20.61 -29.35
N LYS A 2 -31.98 -20.22 -30.00
CA LYS A 2 -32.38 -18.78 -30.10
C LYS A 2 -32.43 -18.01 -28.76
N LYS A 3 -32.95 -18.62 -27.67
CA LYS A 3 -32.93 -18.02 -26.31
C LYS A 3 -31.53 -17.94 -25.66
N LEU A 4 -30.57 -18.74 -26.12
CA LEU A 4 -29.16 -18.70 -25.68
C LEU A 4 -28.38 -17.64 -26.46
N LEU A 5 -28.65 -17.49 -27.78
CA LEU A 5 -28.13 -16.38 -28.57
C LEU A 5 -28.65 -15.03 -28.05
N ALA A 6 -29.93 -14.91 -27.69
CA ALA A 6 -30.47 -13.69 -27.09
C ALA A 6 -29.75 -13.30 -25.78
N LEU A 7 -29.33 -14.29 -24.98
CA LEU A 7 -28.58 -14.08 -23.74
C LEU A 7 -27.13 -13.60 -24.00
N LEU A 8 -26.54 -14.03 -25.12
CA LEU A 8 -25.18 -13.64 -25.54
C LEU A 8 -25.16 -12.30 -26.32
N SER A 9 -26.20 -12.00 -27.10
CA SER A 9 -26.32 -10.72 -27.81
C SER A 9 -26.68 -9.56 -26.88
N ALA A 10 -27.44 -9.81 -25.81
CA ALA A 10 -27.72 -8.81 -24.77
C ALA A 10 -26.44 -8.39 -24.00
N THR A 11 -25.40 -9.23 -23.96
CA THR A 11 -24.13 -8.92 -23.28
C THR A 11 -23.15 -8.03 -24.06
N VAL A 12 -23.50 -7.57 -25.27
CA VAL A 12 -22.61 -6.71 -26.10
C VAL A 12 -23.10 -5.26 -26.20
N PHE A 13 -24.38 -4.97 -25.97
CA PHE A 13 -24.96 -3.63 -26.13
C PHE A 13 -25.98 -3.24 -25.05
N THR A 14 -25.51 -2.89 -23.85
CA THR A 14 -26.22 -1.96 -22.92
C THR A 14 -25.25 -1.10 -22.13
N ALA A 15 -24.38 -0.37 -22.84
CA ALA A 15 -23.72 0.83 -22.31
C ALA A 15 -24.45 2.07 -22.85
N SER A 16 -25.64 2.34 -22.31
CA SER A 16 -26.36 3.62 -22.45
C SER A 16 -27.59 3.65 -21.54
N SER A 17 -27.92 4.84 -21.06
CA SER A 17 -28.95 5.12 -20.06
C SER A 17 -30.37 5.09 -20.63
N ALA A 18 -31.22 4.21 -20.10
CA ALA A 18 -32.68 4.42 -20.04
C ALA A 18 -33.34 3.44 -19.05
N ALA A 19 -33.61 3.89 -17.82
CA ALA A 19 -34.50 3.20 -16.88
C ALA A 19 -35.41 4.22 -16.20
N THR A 20 -36.54 4.55 -16.83
CA THR A 20 -37.58 5.40 -16.25
C THR A 20 -38.89 4.64 -16.09
N ALA A 21 -39.41 4.69 -14.86
CA ALA A 21 -40.75 4.26 -14.44
C ALA A 21 -41.04 2.73 -14.50
N ILE A 22 -41.89 2.15 -13.64
CA ILE A 22 -42.82 2.74 -12.65
C ILE A 22 -42.58 2.08 -11.28
N ALA A 23 -42.45 2.90 -10.23
CA ALA A 23 -42.49 2.43 -8.85
C ALA A 23 -43.94 2.23 -8.39
N CYS A 24 -44.47 1.02 -8.57
CA CYS A 24 -45.46 0.50 -7.63
C CYS A 24 -44.69 -0.25 -6.54
N SER A 25 -44.92 0.09 -5.27
CA SER A 25 -44.35 -0.62 -4.13
C SER A 25 -44.99 -2.00 -3.96
N SER A 26 -44.65 -2.93 -4.85
CA SER A 26 -44.94 -4.34 -4.64
C SER A 26 -44.18 -4.80 -3.40
N GLU A 27 -44.91 -5.30 -2.40
CA GLU A 27 -44.30 -5.91 -1.22
C GLU A 27 -43.25 -6.95 -1.65
N GLU A 28 -41.99 -6.78 -1.23
CA GLU A 28 -40.91 -7.72 -1.60
C GLU A 28 -41.23 -9.12 -1.05
N LYS A 29 -41.85 -9.96 -1.89
CA LYS A 29 -41.92 -11.40 -1.66
C LYS A 29 -40.49 -11.93 -1.64
N ARG A 30 -40.00 -12.25 -0.44
CA ARG A 30 -38.65 -12.78 -0.22
C ARG A 30 -38.52 -14.18 -0.84
N THR A 31 -38.08 -14.23 -2.10
CA THR A 31 -37.86 -15.46 -2.88
C THR A 31 -36.81 -16.39 -2.28
N ASP A 32 -36.07 -15.94 -1.27
CA ASP A 32 -34.89 -16.62 -0.73
C ASP A 32 -35.26 -17.74 0.27
N SER A 33 -36.53 -17.84 0.68
CA SER A 33 -37.04 -18.93 1.52
C SER A 33 -36.83 -20.32 0.88
N VAL A 34 -36.57 -20.38 -0.43
CA VAL A 34 -36.20 -21.60 -1.17
C VAL A 34 -34.89 -22.25 -0.65
N PHE A 35 -34.02 -21.48 0.00
CA PHE A 35 -32.77 -21.97 0.61
C PHE A 35 -32.88 -22.29 2.09
N ILE A 36 -34.07 -22.12 2.69
CA ILE A 36 -34.30 -22.27 4.13
C ILE A 36 -35.25 -23.44 4.35
N ALA A 37 -34.74 -24.54 4.92
CA ALA A 37 -35.59 -25.64 5.36
C ALA A 37 -36.42 -25.21 6.59
N GLY A 38 -37.56 -25.86 6.84
CA GLY A 38 -38.46 -25.50 7.96
C GLY A 38 -37.80 -25.55 9.35
N ASN A 39 -36.73 -26.33 9.53
CA ASN A 39 -35.91 -26.38 10.75
C ASN A 39 -34.79 -25.32 10.80
N GLY A 40 -34.80 -24.34 9.88
CA GLY A 40 -33.77 -23.31 9.72
C GLY A 40 -32.46 -23.78 9.07
N ASP A 41 -32.33 -25.05 8.67
CA ASP A 41 -31.12 -25.48 7.94
C ASP A 41 -31.05 -24.83 6.56
N PHE A 42 -29.83 -24.45 6.17
CA PHE A 42 -29.55 -23.94 4.83
C PHE A 42 -29.53 -25.10 3.83
N LYS A 43 -30.52 -25.14 2.93
CA LYS A 43 -30.61 -26.11 1.83
C LYS A 43 -30.12 -25.48 0.52
N ILE A 44 -28.80 -25.44 0.36
CA ILE A 44 -28.14 -24.98 -0.88
C ILE A 44 -28.01 -26.19 -1.82
N THR A 45 -29.00 -26.42 -2.68
CA THR A 45 -28.93 -27.47 -3.72
C THR A 45 -28.88 -26.88 -5.12
N SER A 46 -28.33 -27.64 -6.08
CA SER A 46 -28.26 -27.27 -7.49
C SER A 46 -29.65 -26.94 -8.07
N ALA A 47 -30.67 -27.71 -7.66
CA ALA A 47 -32.06 -27.48 -8.06
C ALA A 47 -32.62 -26.17 -7.48
N SER A 48 -32.49 -25.96 -6.15
CA SER A 48 -32.94 -24.72 -5.50
C SER A 48 -32.27 -23.47 -6.09
N LEU A 49 -30.97 -23.53 -6.37
CA LEU A 49 -30.22 -22.44 -7.00
C LEU A 49 -30.69 -22.17 -8.44
N LEU A 50 -30.93 -23.22 -9.23
CA LEU A 50 -31.38 -23.10 -10.61
C LEU A 50 -32.81 -22.55 -10.70
N ASP A 51 -33.72 -23.00 -9.84
CA ASP A 51 -35.11 -22.55 -9.83
C ASP A 51 -35.24 -21.12 -9.27
N TRP A 52 -34.40 -20.76 -8.30
CA TRP A 52 -34.24 -19.36 -7.87
C TRP A 52 -33.66 -18.50 -9.01
N TYR A 53 -32.63 -18.94 -9.73
CA TYR A 53 -32.13 -18.22 -10.91
C TYR A 53 -33.19 -18.02 -12.00
N LYS A 54 -34.00 -19.04 -12.29
CA LYS A 54 -35.13 -18.94 -13.23
C LYS A 54 -36.18 -17.92 -12.77
N SER A 55 -36.50 -17.88 -11.47
CA SER A 55 -37.55 -16.99 -10.94
C SER A 55 -37.20 -15.51 -11.01
N TRP A 56 -35.90 -15.17 -11.16
CA TRP A 56 -35.41 -13.80 -11.38
C TRP A 56 -35.36 -13.38 -12.87
N ASN A 57 -35.89 -14.20 -13.80
CA ASN A 57 -35.73 -14.04 -15.25
C ASN A 57 -34.25 -13.99 -15.70
N GLY A 58 -33.37 -14.68 -14.97
CA GLY A 58 -31.92 -14.62 -15.16
C GLY A 58 -31.33 -13.22 -14.93
N PHE A 59 -30.21 -12.93 -15.59
CA PHE A 59 -29.47 -11.67 -15.41
C PHE A 59 -30.10 -10.44 -16.09
N SER A 60 -31.41 -10.22 -15.99
CA SER A 60 -32.13 -9.19 -16.76
C SER A 60 -32.85 -8.09 -15.96
N SER A 61 -33.07 -8.24 -14.64
CA SER A 61 -33.86 -7.28 -13.85
C SER A 61 -33.13 -6.68 -12.64
N ASP A 62 -32.38 -7.47 -11.87
CA ASP A 62 -31.58 -7.00 -10.72
C ASP A 62 -30.42 -7.98 -10.42
N ASN A 63 -29.43 -7.98 -11.30
CA ASN A 63 -28.22 -8.84 -11.24
C ASN A 63 -27.43 -8.61 -9.95
N VAL A 64 -27.50 -7.35 -9.53
CA VAL A 64 -26.96 -6.76 -8.33
C VAL A 64 -27.46 -7.58 -7.13
N LYS A 65 -28.75 -7.55 -6.77
CA LYS A 65 -29.28 -8.29 -5.61
C LYS A 65 -29.05 -9.80 -5.69
N PHE A 66 -29.15 -10.42 -6.87
CA PHE A 66 -28.89 -11.85 -7.06
C PHE A 66 -27.46 -12.23 -6.63
N ILE A 67 -26.45 -11.46 -7.06
CA ILE A 67 -25.04 -11.80 -6.83
C ILE A 67 -24.64 -11.67 -5.35
N ASN A 68 -25.11 -10.65 -4.62
CA ASN A 68 -24.85 -10.59 -3.17
C ASN A 68 -25.44 -11.78 -2.42
N LYS A 69 -26.67 -12.17 -2.74
CA LYS A 69 -27.35 -13.30 -2.09
C LYS A 69 -26.62 -14.61 -2.36
N LEU A 70 -26.12 -14.80 -3.57
CA LEU A 70 -25.26 -15.94 -3.92
C LEU A 70 -23.97 -15.98 -3.09
N TYR A 71 -23.29 -14.84 -2.88
CA TYR A 71 -22.09 -14.80 -2.03
C TYR A 71 -22.37 -14.95 -0.54
N ASN A 72 -23.54 -14.52 -0.05
CA ASN A 72 -23.99 -14.84 1.31
C ASN A 72 -24.24 -16.35 1.49
N LEU A 73 -24.88 -17.02 0.53
CA LEU A 73 -25.06 -18.47 0.53
C LEU A 73 -23.71 -19.21 0.51
N ILE A 74 -22.76 -18.77 -0.31
CA ILE A 74 -21.40 -19.31 -0.36
C ILE A 74 -20.68 -19.13 1.00
N ALA A 75 -20.76 -17.95 1.61
CA ALA A 75 -20.15 -17.69 2.92
C ALA A 75 -20.74 -18.60 4.01
N VAL A 76 -22.07 -18.77 4.05
CA VAL A 76 -22.75 -19.72 4.94
C VAL A 76 -22.28 -21.15 4.69
N GLY A 77 -22.21 -21.60 3.44
CA GLY A 77 -21.77 -22.94 3.08
C GLY A 77 -20.33 -23.23 3.53
N ILE A 78 -19.43 -22.25 3.41
CA ILE A 78 -18.04 -22.34 3.89
C ILE A 78 -18.02 -22.48 5.42
N LEU A 79 -18.73 -21.60 6.13
CA LEU A 79 -18.77 -21.62 7.59
C LEU A 79 -19.39 -22.91 8.15
N ASP A 80 -20.49 -23.38 7.57
CA ASP A 80 -21.12 -24.65 7.95
C ASP A 80 -20.16 -25.84 7.72
N SER A 81 -19.49 -25.87 6.56
CA SER A 81 -18.56 -26.94 6.20
C SER A 81 -17.29 -26.95 7.07
N VAL A 82 -16.79 -25.79 7.48
CA VAL A 82 -15.66 -25.68 8.43
C VAL A 82 -16.10 -26.06 9.85
N SER A 83 -17.28 -25.60 10.30
CA SER A 83 -17.79 -25.94 11.64
C SER A 83 -17.99 -27.44 11.84
N LYS A 84 -18.35 -28.17 10.77
CA LYS A 84 -18.55 -29.62 10.71
C LYS A 84 -17.30 -30.41 10.26
N ASP A 85 -16.13 -29.77 10.20
CA ASP A 85 -14.85 -30.35 9.78
C ASP A 85 -14.83 -31.03 8.40
N LYS A 86 -15.81 -30.72 7.53
CA LYS A 86 -15.88 -31.17 6.12
C LYS A 86 -14.84 -30.46 5.25
N LEU A 87 -14.62 -29.18 5.51
CA LEU A 87 -13.54 -28.39 4.91
C LEU A 87 -12.54 -28.03 6.01
N LYS A 88 -11.31 -28.50 5.85
CA LYS A 88 -10.24 -28.31 6.84
C LYS A 88 -9.44 -27.05 6.51
N LEU A 89 -9.39 -26.12 7.48
CA LEU A 89 -8.42 -25.04 7.46
C LEU A 89 -7.01 -25.60 7.71
N PRO A 90 -5.95 -25.01 7.14
CA PRO A 90 -4.58 -25.47 7.32
C PRO A 90 -4.08 -25.15 8.74
N THR A 91 -3.12 -25.94 9.21
CA THR A 91 -2.58 -25.87 10.58
C THR A 91 -1.05 -25.92 10.56
N GLY A 92 -0.42 -25.52 11.68
CA GLY A 92 1.04 -25.56 11.83
C GLY A 92 1.78 -24.73 10.75
N MET A 93 2.85 -25.28 10.18
CA MET A 93 3.65 -24.58 9.16
C MET A 93 2.84 -24.18 7.92
N GLN A 94 1.82 -24.95 7.52
CA GLN A 94 0.97 -24.58 6.38
C GLN A 94 0.10 -23.35 6.65
N ALA A 95 -0.22 -23.09 7.93
CA ALA A 95 -0.87 -21.84 8.34
C ALA A 95 0.15 -20.70 8.42
N GLN A 96 1.30 -20.94 9.05
CA GLN A 96 2.36 -19.91 9.23
C GLN A 96 2.88 -19.36 7.89
N GLN A 97 3.14 -20.23 6.91
CA GLN A 97 3.52 -19.84 5.54
C GLN A 97 2.45 -19.01 4.81
N ARG A 98 1.22 -18.99 5.33
CA ARG A 98 0.07 -18.23 4.82
C ARG A 98 -0.33 -17.05 5.72
N GLY A 99 0.55 -16.58 6.62
CA GLY A 99 0.20 -15.53 7.58
C GLY A 99 -1.07 -15.85 8.39
N TRP A 100 -1.30 -17.14 8.61
CA TRP A 100 -2.49 -17.72 9.22
C TRP A 100 -2.10 -18.45 10.50
N ASP A 101 -3.01 -18.49 11.46
CA ASP A 101 -2.77 -19.16 12.74
C ASP A 101 -4.02 -19.81 13.30
N ASP A 102 -3.81 -20.73 14.24
CA ASP A 102 -4.90 -21.56 14.79
C ASP A 102 -6.01 -20.71 15.43
N SER A 103 -5.67 -19.55 16.00
CA SER A 103 -6.66 -18.62 16.56
C SER A 103 -7.56 -17.98 15.50
N LEU A 104 -7.11 -17.79 14.25
CA LEU A 104 -7.99 -17.36 13.16
C LEU A 104 -8.86 -18.53 12.68
N ASN A 105 -8.31 -19.74 12.66
CA ASN A 105 -9.09 -20.95 12.37
C ASN A 105 -10.22 -21.13 13.39
N ASP A 106 -9.94 -20.93 14.69
CA ASP A 106 -10.95 -20.95 15.75
C ASP A 106 -12.01 -19.86 15.56
N GLN A 107 -11.62 -18.65 15.15
CA GLN A 107 -12.57 -17.56 14.87
C GLN A 107 -13.48 -17.90 13.67
N ILE A 108 -12.94 -18.46 12.59
CA ILE A 108 -13.74 -18.90 11.43
C ILE A 108 -14.66 -20.06 11.82
N LYS A 109 -14.14 -21.08 12.52
CA LYS A 109 -14.91 -22.27 12.95
C LYS A 109 -16.07 -21.92 13.87
N ASN A 110 -15.88 -20.92 14.75
CA ASN A 110 -16.92 -20.48 15.70
C ASN A 110 -17.81 -19.34 15.17
N LEU A 111 -17.52 -18.71 14.02
CA LEU A 111 -18.23 -17.51 13.54
C LEU A 111 -19.73 -17.74 13.32
N LEU A 112 -20.11 -18.93 12.83
CA LEU A 112 -21.51 -19.31 12.65
C LEU A 112 -22.23 -19.44 14.01
N GLY A 113 -21.58 -20.09 14.97
CA GLY A 113 -22.10 -20.36 16.30
C GLY A 113 -23.15 -21.48 16.33
N ASN A 114 -23.63 -21.78 17.55
CA ASN A 114 -24.72 -22.74 17.76
C ASN A 114 -26.08 -22.03 17.61
N LYS A 115 -27.06 -22.70 17.00
CA LYS A 115 -28.41 -22.16 16.70
C LYS A 115 -29.12 -21.53 17.91
N ASP A 116 -28.89 -22.08 19.09
CA ASP A 116 -29.54 -21.69 20.35
C ASP A 116 -28.63 -20.87 21.28
N SER A 117 -27.47 -20.41 20.80
CA SER A 117 -26.56 -19.56 21.58
C SER A 117 -27.00 -18.09 21.55
N ASP A 118 -26.96 -17.40 22.68
CA ASP A 118 -27.11 -15.93 22.77
C ASP A 118 -25.78 -15.17 22.60
N ASN A 119 -24.68 -15.85 22.26
CA ASN A 119 -23.38 -15.21 22.11
C ASN A 119 -23.34 -14.30 20.87
N THR A 120 -23.42 -12.99 21.09
CA THR A 120 -23.40 -11.94 20.06
C THR A 120 -22.07 -11.81 19.30
N SER A 121 -21.03 -12.60 19.62
CA SER A 121 -19.85 -12.75 18.77
C SER A 121 -20.09 -13.70 17.58
N THR A 122 -21.26 -14.36 17.50
CA THR A 122 -21.61 -15.35 16.48
C THR A 122 -22.83 -14.93 15.65
N LEU A 123 -22.94 -15.46 14.44
CA LEU A 123 -24.05 -15.19 13.52
C LEU A 123 -25.41 -15.61 14.11
N TYR A 124 -25.52 -16.83 14.66
CA TYR A 124 -26.75 -17.28 15.31
C TYR A 124 -27.10 -16.49 16.58
N GLY A 125 -26.12 -16.07 17.39
CA GLY A 125 -26.39 -15.25 18.57
C GLY A 125 -26.87 -13.83 18.25
N LEU A 126 -26.38 -13.22 17.18
CA LEU A 126 -26.93 -11.97 16.66
C LEU A 126 -28.36 -12.16 16.14
N ALA A 127 -28.62 -13.24 15.41
CA ALA A 127 -29.94 -13.57 14.91
C ALA A 127 -30.96 -13.85 16.03
N ASN A 128 -30.55 -14.56 17.09
CA ASN A 128 -31.34 -14.79 18.30
C ASN A 128 -31.68 -13.47 19.01
N ARG A 129 -30.71 -12.56 19.16
CA ARG A 129 -30.93 -11.24 19.73
C ARG A 129 -31.89 -10.38 18.88
N ALA A 130 -31.74 -10.39 17.56
CA ALA A 130 -32.63 -9.65 16.65
C ALA A 130 -34.07 -10.21 16.67
N LEU A 131 -34.23 -11.54 16.75
CA LEU A 131 -35.53 -12.18 16.91
C LEU A 131 -36.19 -11.84 18.25
N LYS A 132 -35.39 -11.83 19.33
CA LYS A 132 -35.84 -11.43 20.67
C LYS A 132 -36.31 -9.97 20.68
N ASP A 133 -35.56 -9.07 20.06
CA ASP A 133 -35.92 -7.65 19.92
C ASP A 133 -37.24 -7.46 19.13
N LEU A 134 -37.39 -8.15 17.99
CA LEU A 134 -38.64 -8.17 17.21
C LEU A 134 -39.85 -8.62 18.05
N LYS A 135 -39.67 -9.63 18.91
CA LYS A 135 -40.71 -10.23 19.74
C LYS A 135 -41.05 -9.39 20.98
N GLU A 136 -40.05 -8.86 21.66
CA GLU A 136 -40.19 -8.20 22.97
C GLU A 136 -40.40 -6.68 22.87
N ASN A 137 -39.88 -6.03 21.82
CA ASN A 137 -40.00 -4.59 21.61
C ASN A 137 -41.00 -4.25 20.50
N THR A 138 -40.84 -4.77 19.29
CA THR A 138 -41.72 -4.43 18.15
C THR A 138 -43.14 -5.01 18.29
N HIS A 139 -43.25 -6.29 18.63
CA HIS A 139 -44.53 -7.01 18.79
C HIS A 139 -44.87 -7.32 20.25
N LYS A 140 -44.46 -6.44 21.17
CA LYS A 140 -44.66 -6.61 22.62
C LYS A 140 -46.11 -6.96 22.96
N ASN A 141 -46.30 -8.11 23.61
CA ASN A 141 -47.61 -8.69 23.99
C ASN A 141 -48.58 -8.99 22.82
N LYS A 142 -48.11 -8.99 21.56
CA LYS A 142 -48.93 -9.18 20.34
C LYS A 142 -48.54 -10.44 19.57
N PHE A 143 -48.68 -11.61 20.20
CA PHE A 143 -48.27 -12.89 19.60
C PHE A 143 -48.88 -13.17 18.22
N ASN A 144 -50.15 -12.82 18.01
CA ASN A 144 -50.83 -13.04 16.73
C ASN A 144 -50.30 -12.11 15.62
N ASP A 145 -49.91 -10.87 15.96
CA ASP A 145 -49.35 -9.93 14.98
C ASP A 145 -47.91 -10.31 14.64
N TYR A 146 -47.12 -10.72 15.64
CA TYR A 146 -45.79 -11.32 15.48
C TYR A 146 -45.82 -12.54 14.55
N LYS A 147 -46.76 -13.48 14.77
CA LYS A 147 -46.93 -14.67 13.92
C LYS A 147 -47.28 -14.28 12.49
N LYS A 148 -48.23 -13.35 12.29
CA LYS A 148 -48.61 -12.83 10.96
C LYS A 148 -47.47 -12.11 10.25
N ASP A 149 -46.64 -11.35 10.96
CA ASP A 149 -45.45 -10.70 10.41
C ASP A 149 -44.45 -11.74 9.87
N LEU A 150 -44.16 -12.78 10.66
CA LEU A 150 -43.29 -13.87 10.20
C LEU A 150 -43.91 -14.69 9.06
N GLU A 151 -45.21 -15.03 9.11
CA GLU A 151 -45.94 -15.69 8.02
C GLU A 151 -45.85 -14.88 6.70
N LYS A 152 -46.01 -13.55 6.79
CA LYS A 152 -45.91 -12.64 5.64
C LYS A 152 -44.49 -12.57 5.08
N ARG A 153 -43.46 -12.59 5.93
CA ARG A 153 -42.04 -12.60 5.53
C ARG A 153 -41.62 -13.92 4.90
N PHE A 154 -42.16 -15.04 5.36
CA PHE A 154 -41.73 -16.40 4.97
C PHE A 154 -42.88 -17.30 4.48
N PRO A 155 -43.60 -16.92 3.40
CA PRO A 155 -44.80 -17.62 2.96
C PRO A 155 -44.57 -19.04 2.43
N GLY A 156 -43.32 -19.43 2.16
CA GLY A 156 -42.93 -20.79 1.77
C GLY A 156 -42.57 -21.72 2.94
N VAL A 157 -42.58 -21.22 4.18
CA VAL A 157 -42.24 -21.99 5.38
C VAL A 157 -43.51 -22.55 6.01
N ARG A 158 -43.42 -23.71 6.66
CA ARG A 158 -44.56 -24.32 7.38
C ARG A 158 -45.10 -23.33 8.41
N ASN A 159 -46.42 -23.25 8.53
CA ASN A 159 -47.08 -22.32 9.44
C ASN A 159 -47.04 -22.77 10.92
N ASN A 160 -45.83 -23.00 11.42
CA ASN A 160 -45.48 -23.25 12.82
C ASN A 160 -44.56 -22.11 13.27
N ILE A 161 -44.83 -21.52 14.44
CA ILE A 161 -44.03 -20.41 14.97
C ILE A 161 -42.55 -20.75 15.09
N LYS A 162 -42.19 -22.00 15.46
CA LYS A 162 -40.79 -22.43 15.58
C LYS A 162 -40.08 -22.46 14.22
N ASP A 163 -40.77 -22.92 13.18
CA ASP A 163 -40.23 -23.01 11.82
C ASP A 163 -40.05 -21.60 11.23
N LEU A 164 -41.00 -20.70 11.50
CA LEU A 164 -40.95 -19.28 11.14
C LEU A 164 -39.87 -18.50 11.90
N GLU A 165 -39.70 -18.73 13.21
CA GLU A 165 -38.63 -18.17 14.04
C GLU A 165 -37.25 -18.63 13.54
N ASN A 166 -37.11 -19.90 13.18
CA ASN A 166 -35.90 -20.43 12.56
C ASN A 166 -35.63 -19.79 11.19
N ALA A 167 -36.66 -19.61 10.37
CA ALA A 167 -36.52 -18.97 9.07
C ALA A 167 -36.09 -17.49 9.17
N PHE A 168 -36.59 -16.76 10.18
CA PHE A 168 -36.12 -15.42 10.49
C PHE A 168 -34.62 -15.41 10.82
N LYS A 169 -34.14 -16.35 11.65
CA LYS A 169 -32.71 -16.42 12.00
C LYS A 169 -31.84 -16.67 10.77
N SER A 170 -32.24 -17.60 9.91
CA SER A 170 -31.50 -17.95 8.70
C SER A 170 -31.53 -16.83 7.65
N ASP A 171 -32.65 -16.12 7.52
CA ASP A 171 -32.74 -14.90 6.70
C ASP A 171 -31.84 -13.77 7.24
N TYR A 172 -31.83 -13.52 8.55
CA TYR A 172 -30.94 -12.52 9.16
C TYR A 172 -29.47 -12.81 8.82
N ILE A 173 -29.05 -14.07 8.91
CA ILE A 173 -27.69 -14.52 8.57
C ILE A 173 -27.38 -14.36 7.07
N LEU A 174 -28.37 -14.44 6.18
CA LEU A 174 -28.17 -14.28 4.73
C LEU A 174 -28.27 -12.83 4.26
N ASN A 175 -29.14 -12.02 4.86
CA ASN A 175 -29.65 -10.78 4.28
C ASN A 175 -29.40 -9.52 5.13
N ASP A 176 -28.93 -9.63 6.39
CA ASP A 176 -28.66 -8.43 7.19
C ASP A 176 -27.47 -7.61 6.65
N SER A 177 -27.73 -6.35 6.32
CA SER A 177 -26.77 -5.44 5.68
C SER A 177 -25.45 -5.23 6.43
N SER A 178 -25.43 -5.45 7.75
CA SER A 178 -24.27 -5.23 8.62
C SER A 178 -23.73 -6.51 9.25
N ASN A 179 -24.51 -7.59 9.26
CA ASN A 179 -24.25 -8.81 10.03
C ASN A 179 -24.41 -10.11 9.23
N SER A 180 -24.67 -10.06 7.93
CA SER A 180 -24.74 -11.29 7.12
C SER A 180 -23.45 -12.11 7.19
N ALA A 181 -23.54 -13.39 6.83
CA ALA A 181 -22.40 -14.30 6.81
C ALA A 181 -21.25 -13.78 5.94
N PHE A 182 -21.55 -13.21 4.76
CA PHE A 182 -20.52 -12.59 3.92
C PHE A 182 -19.90 -11.37 4.60
N VAL A 183 -20.70 -10.45 5.17
CA VAL A 183 -20.16 -9.24 5.81
C VAL A 183 -19.30 -9.59 7.03
N ARG A 184 -19.75 -10.53 7.86
CA ARG A 184 -19.00 -10.99 9.03
C ARG A 184 -17.72 -11.76 8.67
N LEU A 185 -17.77 -12.62 7.66
CA LEU A 185 -16.59 -13.35 7.17
C LEU A 185 -15.61 -12.42 6.43
N LYS A 186 -16.10 -11.43 5.67
CA LYS A 186 -15.28 -10.34 5.10
C LYS A 186 -14.57 -9.57 6.22
N ASN A 187 -15.31 -9.08 7.22
CA ASN A 187 -14.76 -8.28 8.30
C ASN A 187 -13.77 -9.06 9.20
N LEU A 188 -13.80 -10.39 9.16
CA LEU A 188 -12.82 -11.26 9.81
C LEU A 188 -11.54 -11.46 8.98
N LEU A 189 -11.64 -11.42 7.64
CA LEU A 189 -10.57 -11.76 6.71
C LEU A 189 -9.90 -10.56 6.04
N MET A 190 -10.60 -9.44 5.87
CA MET A 190 -10.23 -8.33 4.99
C MET A 190 -10.16 -6.99 5.72
N PHE A 191 -9.60 -6.00 5.03
CA PHE A 191 -9.65 -4.61 5.47
C PHE A 191 -11.10 -4.09 5.54
N ASN A 192 -11.35 -3.18 6.47
CA ASN A 192 -12.67 -2.61 6.78
C ASN A 192 -12.56 -1.09 6.70
N SER A 193 -13.33 -0.50 5.80
CA SER A 193 -13.26 0.91 5.39
C SER A 193 -13.70 1.91 6.46
N THR A 194 -14.49 1.47 7.45
CA THR A 194 -15.21 2.37 8.38
C THR A 194 -14.87 2.16 9.85
N VAL A 195 -13.88 1.32 10.17
CA VAL A 195 -13.36 1.21 11.53
C VAL A 195 -11.84 1.08 11.52
N SER A 196 -11.17 1.84 12.38
CA SER A 196 -9.78 1.63 12.84
C SER A 196 -9.49 0.22 13.39
N ASN A 197 -10.50 -0.63 13.42
CA ASN A 197 -10.47 -2.04 13.82
C ASN A 197 -10.47 -2.98 12.60
N SER A 198 -9.98 -2.58 11.43
CA SER A 198 -9.53 -3.56 10.43
C SER A 198 -8.14 -4.03 10.82
N LEU A 199 -8.10 -5.10 11.59
CA LEU A 199 -6.94 -5.32 12.43
C LEU A 199 -5.79 -5.98 11.67
N TRP A 200 -4.68 -5.29 11.74
CA TRP A 200 -3.30 -5.78 11.78
C TRP A 200 -3.09 -6.74 12.97
N ARG A 201 -3.98 -7.71 13.15
CA ARG A 201 -4.15 -8.46 14.41
C ARG A 201 -3.03 -9.48 14.56
N LYS A 202 -2.64 -9.71 15.82
CA LYS A 202 -1.65 -10.72 16.26
C LYS A 202 -0.19 -10.37 16.01
N GLY A 203 0.12 -9.07 16.00
CA GLY A 203 1.41 -8.62 16.54
C GLY A 203 1.57 -9.05 18.00
N ILE A 204 2.80 -8.94 18.51
CA ILE A 204 3.09 -9.20 19.93
C ILE A 204 2.53 -8.05 20.76
N GLN A 205 1.80 -8.38 21.81
CA GLN A 205 1.31 -7.39 22.78
C GLN A 205 2.50 -6.72 23.44
N THR A 206 2.53 -5.40 23.47
CA THR A 206 3.56 -4.62 24.17
C THR A 206 3.00 -3.87 25.37
N VAL A 207 3.87 -3.60 26.33
CA VAL A 207 3.63 -2.65 27.43
C VAL A 207 4.69 -1.56 27.38
N LYS A 208 4.32 -0.35 27.82
CA LYS A 208 5.28 0.75 27.95
C LYS A 208 6.38 0.40 28.95
N LEU A 209 7.61 0.78 28.65
CA LEU A 209 8.75 0.54 29.51
C LEU A 209 8.69 1.42 30.78
N GLU A 210 8.40 0.80 31.92
CA GLU A 210 8.51 1.42 33.24
C GLU A 210 9.65 0.78 34.04
N MET A 211 10.88 1.28 33.88
CA MET A 211 12.05 0.64 34.48
C MET A 211 11.97 0.45 35.99
N LYS A 212 11.41 1.41 36.75
CA LYS A 212 11.23 1.27 38.21
C LYS A 212 10.37 0.06 38.57
N THR A 213 9.29 -0.14 37.82
CA THR A 213 8.38 -1.28 37.98
C THR A 213 9.14 -2.59 37.69
N ILE A 214 9.84 -2.65 36.56
CA ILE A 214 10.61 -3.84 36.12
C ILE A 214 11.75 -4.18 37.10
N THR A 215 12.51 -3.20 37.60
CA THR A 215 13.58 -3.47 38.58
C THR A 215 13.04 -3.86 39.95
N SER A 216 11.89 -3.31 40.37
CA SER A 216 11.25 -3.71 41.62
C SER A 216 10.70 -5.15 41.55
N GLU A 217 10.03 -5.53 40.46
CA GLU A 217 9.54 -6.89 40.25
C GLU A 217 10.67 -7.92 40.23
N PHE A 218 11.79 -7.60 39.57
CA PHE A 218 12.98 -8.46 39.59
C PHE A 218 13.59 -8.59 40.99
N ALA A 219 13.71 -7.48 41.71
CA ALA A 219 14.26 -7.48 43.07
C ALA A 219 13.37 -8.21 44.08
N ASP A 220 12.05 -8.24 43.88
CA ASP A 220 11.15 -9.01 44.74
C ASP A 220 11.12 -10.50 44.38
N ALA A 221 11.33 -10.85 43.10
CA ALA A 221 11.44 -12.24 42.65
C ALA A 221 12.73 -12.94 43.12
N TYR A 222 13.81 -12.20 43.39
CA TYR A 222 15.12 -12.72 43.82
C TYR A 222 15.51 -12.29 45.25
N ASN A 223 14.51 -12.12 46.13
CA ASN A 223 14.71 -11.59 47.47
C ASN A 223 15.78 -12.34 48.29
N ASN A 224 16.49 -11.61 49.16
CA ASN A 224 17.57 -12.08 50.06
C ASN A 224 18.93 -12.44 49.40
N ILE A 225 19.18 -12.08 48.13
CA ILE A 225 20.47 -12.30 47.46
C ILE A 225 21.30 -11.02 47.40
N ASN A 226 22.48 -11.02 48.04
CA ASN A 226 23.26 -9.79 48.26
C ASN A 226 24.48 -9.62 47.34
N SER A 227 24.87 -10.64 46.57
CA SER A 227 26.00 -10.56 45.62
C SER A 227 25.55 -10.76 44.17
N LEU A 228 26.25 -10.09 43.24
CA LEU A 228 25.96 -10.19 41.80
C LEU A 228 26.22 -11.60 41.24
N ASP A 229 27.23 -12.29 41.77
CA ASP A 229 27.60 -13.65 41.36
C ASP A 229 26.56 -14.69 41.77
N GLU A 230 26.09 -14.61 43.02
CA GLU A 230 25.02 -15.46 43.54
C GLU A 230 23.68 -15.18 42.83
N LEU A 231 23.39 -13.91 42.52
CA LEU A 231 22.21 -13.51 41.77
C LEU A 231 22.25 -14.07 40.34
N ALA A 232 23.37 -13.93 39.64
CA ALA A 232 23.53 -14.48 38.29
C ALA A 232 23.44 -16.02 38.27
N LYS A 233 24.03 -16.69 39.26
CA LYS A 233 23.89 -18.14 39.46
C LYS A 233 22.43 -18.53 39.74
N LYS A 234 21.70 -17.77 40.56
CA LYS A 234 20.29 -18.05 40.86
C LYS A 234 19.37 -17.88 39.66
N VAL A 235 19.60 -16.85 38.84
CA VAL A 235 18.91 -16.66 37.56
C VAL A 235 19.15 -17.89 36.68
N GLU A 236 20.40 -18.29 36.49
CA GLU A 236 20.77 -19.46 35.69
C GLU A 236 20.12 -20.76 36.20
N GLU A 237 20.12 -21.00 37.52
CA GLU A 237 19.45 -22.15 38.16
C GLU A 237 17.94 -22.18 37.89
N ASN A 238 17.27 -21.04 38.04
CA ASN A 238 15.82 -20.96 37.82
C ASN A 238 15.48 -21.22 36.34
N PHE A 239 16.24 -20.65 35.39
CA PHE A 239 16.09 -20.95 33.97
C PHE A 239 16.45 -22.40 33.61
N LYS A 240 17.35 -23.08 34.33
CA LYS A 240 17.59 -24.53 34.17
C LYS A 240 16.42 -25.38 34.64
N LYS A 241 15.67 -24.94 35.66
CA LYS A 241 14.48 -25.63 36.20
C LYS A 241 13.20 -25.38 35.39
N ALA A 242 13.07 -24.20 34.79
CA ALA A 242 11.87 -23.78 34.04
C ALA A 242 11.53 -24.71 32.87
N GLY A 243 10.26 -25.11 32.77
CA GLY A 243 9.69 -25.77 31.60
C GLY A 243 10.05 -27.24 31.38
N ASN A 244 10.83 -27.88 32.26
CA ASN A 244 11.11 -29.32 32.18
C ASN A 244 9.86 -30.16 32.50
N LYS A 245 9.78 -31.39 31.97
CA LYS A 245 8.64 -32.31 32.22
C LYS A 245 8.43 -32.68 33.70
N ASN A 246 9.44 -32.50 34.55
CA ASN A 246 9.39 -32.70 36.00
C ASN A 246 9.48 -31.36 36.77
N GLY A 247 9.19 -30.22 36.10
CA GLY A 247 9.65 -28.89 36.52
C GLY A 247 9.03 -28.36 37.82
N GLU A 248 9.88 -27.87 38.71
CA GLU A 248 9.51 -27.16 39.95
C GLU A 248 9.03 -25.72 39.70
N LEU A 249 9.33 -25.13 38.53
CA LEU A 249 9.02 -23.73 38.21
C LEU A 249 8.24 -23.63 36.88
N PRO A 250 7.03 -23.03 36.88
CA PRO A 250 6.30 -22.74 35.65
C PRO A 250 6.94 -21.59 34.88
N TRP A 251 6.70 -21.51 33.58
CA TRP A 251 7.18 -20.40 32.75
C TRP A 251 6.63 -19.02 33.14
N SER A 252 5.44 -19.00 33.76
CA SER A 252 4.82 -17.79 34.32
C SER A 252 5.39 -17.35 35.66
N ASP A 253 6.41 -18.04 36.20
CA ASP A 253 7.02 -17.68 37.48
C ASP A 253 7.69 -16.30 37.40
N LYS A 254 7.51 -15.48 38.44
CA LYS A 254 8.04 -14.11 38.49
C LYS A 254 9.56 -14.03 38.33
N SER A 255 10.31 -15.02 38.78
CA SER A 255 11.77 -15.04 38.62
C SER A 255 12.20 -15.20 37.15
N ILE A 256 11.40 -15.93 36.36
CA ILE A 256 11.62 -16.13 34.92
C ILE A 256 11.17 -14.90 34.12
N THR A 257 9.96 -14.41 34.37
CA THR A 257 9.38 -13.29 33.60
C THR A 257 10.06 -11.95 33.90
N SER A 258 10.41 -11.65 35.16
CA SER A 258 11.07 -10.39 35.51
C SER A 258 12.48 -10.26 34.90
N PHE A 259 13.29 -11.32 34.89
CA PHE A 259 14.59 -11.29 34.21
C PHE A 259 14.43 -11.20 32.67
N THR A 260 13.42 -11.85 32.11
CA THR A 260 13.08 -11.71 30.68
C THR A 260 12.70 -10.26 30.33
N ASN A 261 11.96 -9.57 31.21
CA ASN A 261 11.63 -8.15 31.06
C ASN A 261 12.87 -7.25 31.15
N LEU A 262 13.83 -7.55 32.04
CA LEU A 262 15.12 -6.83 32.07
C LEU A 262 15.92 -7.02 30.76
N VAL A 263 16.00 -8.24 30.23
CA VAL A 263 16.66 -8.50 28.94
C VAL A 263 16.01 -7.70 27.81
N ASN A 264 14.67 -7.69 27.73
CA ASN A 264 13.95 -6.89 26.74
C ASN A 264 14.14 -5.38 26.92
N SER A 265 14.25 -4.88 28.15
CA SER A 265 14.44 -3.45 28.43
C SER A 265 15.75 -2.86 27.90
N VAL A 266 16.77 -3.71 27.68
CA VAL A 266 18.08 -3.32 27.10
C VAL A 266 18.20 -3.66 25.61
N GLY A 267 17.10 -4.00 24.94
CA GLY A 267 17.04 -4.30 23.50
C GLY A 267 16.90 -5.79 23.13
N GLY A 268 16.86 -6.69 24.11
CA GLY A 268 16.68 -8.14 23.90
C GLY A 268 17.98 -8.93 23.77
N ILE A 269 17.86 -10.24 23.47
CA ILE A 269 18.99 -11.19 23.48
C ILE A 269 20.05 -10.95 22.38
N GLU A 270 19.71 -10.30 21.27
CA GLU A 270 20.61 -10.04 20.14
C GLU A 270 21.27 -8.65 20.17
N PHE A 271 20.79 -7.74 21.03
CA PHE A 271 21.27 -6.37 21.05
C PHE A 271 22.69 -6.31 21.63
N SER A 272 23.60 -5.62 20.93
CA SER A 272 25.03 -5.44 21.25
C SER A 272 25.97 -6.65 21.11
N ASP A 273 25.55 -7.72 20.41
CA ASP A 273 26.34 -8.96 20.28
C ASP A 273 27.61 -8.91 19.41
N LYS A 274 27.86 -7.82 18.66
CA LYS A 274 29.00 -7.70 17.76
C LYS A 274 30.06 -6.71 18.25
N LYS A 275 31.28 -7.23 18.38
CA LYS A 275 32.51 -6.44 18.24
C LYS A 275 32.94 -6.48 16.77
N ASP A 276 33.72 -5.49 16.35
CA ASP A 276 34.34 -5.33 15.03
C ASP A 276 33.44 -4.83 13.86
N GLY A 277 33.44 -3.51 13.70
CA GLY A 277 33.43 -2.81 12.40
C GLY A 277 32.12 -2.72 11.61
N ASN A 278 31.28 -3.76 11.59
CA ASN A 278 30.06 -3.81 10.77
C ASN A 278 28.79 -3.67 11.63
N GLU A 279 28.24 -2.46 11.63
CA GLU A 279 27.26 -1.95 12.60
C GLU A 279 25.80 -2.32 12.32
N ASN A 280 25.53 -3.58 11.96
CA ASN A 280 24.15 -4.08 11.94
C ASN A 280 23.66 -4.33 13.37
N ILE A 281 23.26 -3.24 14.02
CA ILE A 281 22.57 -3.22 15.31
C ILE A 281 21.12 -3.66 15.07
N SER A 282 20.56 -4.49 15.95
CA SER A 282 19.16 -4.96 15.86
C SER A 282 18.55 -5.04 17.25
N ILE A 283 17.33 -4.53 17.40
CA ILE A 283 16.49 -4.72 18.59
C ILE A 283 15.69 -6.01 18.40
N SER A 284 15.58 -6.84 19.44
CA SER A 284 14.88 -8.13 19.38
C SER A 284 13.87 -8.28 20.52
N TYR A 285 12.67 -8.82 20.24
CA TYR A 285 11.70 -9.19 21.27
C TYR A 285 11.91 -10.64 21.71
N SER A 286 12.23 -10.83 22.99
CA SER A 286 12.70 -12.09 23.58
C SER A 286 11.63 -12.69 24.49
N SER A 287 11.25 -13.94 24.22
CA SER A 287 10.48 -14.78 25.13
C SER A 287 11.36 -15.36 26.24
N SER A 288 10.75 -15.91 27.29
CA SER A 288 11.53 -16.60 28.33
C SER A 288 12.23 -17.86 27.81
N LYS A 289 11.75 -18.45 26.71
CA LYS A 289 12.43 -19.56 26.04
C LYS A 289 13.64 -19.09 25.25
N ASP A 290 13.55 -17.96 24.55
CA ASP A 290 14.70 -17.36 23.84
C ASP A 290 15.81 -17.02 24.84
N VAL A 291 15.47 -16.47 26.02
CA VAL A 291 16.42 -16.23 27.12
C VAL A 291 17.00 -17.54 27.68
N GLN A 292 16.20 -18.59 27.88
CA GLN A 292 16.71 -19.91 28.30
C GLN A 292 17.71 -20.49 27.29
N THR A 293 17.38 -20.42 25.99
CA THR A 293 18.25 -20.88 24.91
C THR A 293 19.56 -20.09 24.91
N ARG A 294 19.50 -18.76 24.99
CA ARG A 294 20.69 -17.91 25.03
C ARG A 294 21.63 -18.24 26.19
N ILE A 295 21.09 -18.44 27.40
CA ILE A 295 21.87 -18.87 28.58
C ILE A 295 22.56 -20.22 28.34
N ARG A 296 21.89 -21.16 27.66
CA ARG A 296 22.41 -22.52 27.36
C ARG A 296 23.46 -22.54 26.24
N GLU A 297 23.22 -21.87 25.13
CA GLU A 297 24.16 -21.81 23.99
C GLU A 297 25.51 -21.22 24.41
N THR A 298 25.43 -20.15 25.20
CA THR A 298 26.56 -19.46 25.86
C THR A 298 27.32 -20.37 26.86
N SER A 299 26.81 -21.58 27.17
CA SER A 299 27.47 -22.57 28.03
C SER A 299 28.11 -23.76 27.29
N SER A 300 28.07 -23.82 25.95
CA SER A 300 28.30 -25.07 25.20
C SER A 300 29.27 -25.00 23.99
N SER A 301 30.00 -23.88 23.81
CA SER A 301 30.89 -23.68 22.65
C SER A 301 32.38 -23.68 23.00
N ASN A 302 33.15 -24.60 22.39
CA ASN A 302 34.60 -24.79 22.59
C ASN A 302 35.49 -23.84 21.75
N SER A 303 35.15 -22.54 21.65
CA SER A 303 35.95 -21.54 20.93
C SER A 303 36.44 -20.42 21.85
N ASN A 304 37.66 -19.94 21.61
CA ASN A 304 38.47 -19.15 22.56
C ASN A 304 37.94 -17.75 22.97
N VAL A 305 36.71 -17.36 22.58
CA VAL A 305 36.08 -16.10 23.02
C VAL A 305 34.56 -16.31 23.17
N VAL A 306 34.14 -17.04 24.21
CA VAL A 306 32.72 -17.20 24.59
C VAL A 306 32.57 -16.89 26.07
N LYS A 307 31.69 -15.95 26.41
CA LYS A 307 31.31 -15.64 27.80
C LYS A 307 30.58 -16.84 28.40
N ASN A 308 30.65 -17.06 29.71
CA ASN A 308 29.78 -18.02 30.40
C ASN A 308 28.32 -17.50 30.45
N GLY A 309 27.30 -18.37 30.49
CA GLY A 309 25.90 -17.96 30.64
C GLY A 309 25.67 -17.07 31.86
N GLN A 310 26.40 -17.31 32.96
CA GLN A 310 26.42 -16.43 34.13
C GLN A 310 27.04 -15.06 33.85
N GLU A 311 28.07 -14.96 33.01
CA GLU A 311 28.70 -13.67 32.64
C GLU A 311 27.79 -12.83 31.75
N TRP A 312 27.04 -13.46 30.83
CA TRP A 312 26.00 -12.77 30.07
C TRP A 312 24.89 -12.24 30.99
N ILE A 313 24.45 -13.02 31.98
CA ILE A 313 23.48 -12.55 32.99
C ILE A 313 24.05 -11.34 33.76
N LYS A 314 25.31 -11.40 34.24
CA LYS A 314 25.96 -10.27 34.93
C LYS A 314 26.03 -9.03 34.05
N GLU A 315 26.34 -9.18 32.77
CA GLU A 315 26.37 -8.07 31.81
C GLU A 315 25.01 -7.39 31.67
N ILE A 316 23.91 -8.14 31.55
CA ILE A 316 22.55 -7.58 31.50
C ILE A 316 22.23 -6.82 32.81
N LEU A 317 22.60 -7.37 33.96
CA LEU A 317 22.40 -6.74 35.26
C LEU A 317 23.23 -5.45 35.41
N GLU A 318 24.48 -5.42 34.95
CA GLU A 318 25.34 -4.23 34.93
C GLU A 318 24.88 -3.16 33.92
N LYS A 319 24.23 -3.55 32.81
CA LYS A 319 23.57 -2.62 31.88
C LYS A 319 22.40 -1.89 32.54
N ILE A 320 21.73 -2.47 33.53
CA ILE A 320 20.64 -1.77 34.25
C ILE A 320 21.15 -1.01 35.47
N THR A 321 22.02 -1.63 36.26
CA THR A 321 22.55 -1.05 37.50
C THR A 321 24.07 -1.26 37.59
N PRO A 322 24.89 -0.30 37.11
CA PRO A 322 26.34 -0.45 37.09
C PRO A 322 26.89 -0.46 38.52
N ASN A 323 27.94 -1.26 38.77
CA ASN A 323 28.54 -1.43 40.09
C ASN A 323 27.56 -1.90 41.18
N ALA A 324 26.66 -2.84 40.86
CA ALA A 324 25.73 -3.47 41.80
C ALA A 324 26.42 -4.39 42.84
N LYS A 325 27.35 -3.84 43.63
CA LYS A 325 28.09 -4.50 44.72
C LYS A 325 27.20 -5.10 45.82
N SER A 326 25.93 -4.69 45.86
CA SER A 326 24.91 -5.13 46.81
C SER A 326 23.67 -5.72 46.11
N GLY A 327 23.85 -6.25 44.89
CA GLY A 327 22.83 -6.95 44.10
C GLY A 327 21.44 -6.29 44.18
N LEU A 328 20.54 -6.93 44.93
CA LEU A 328 19.16 -6.55 45.15
C LEU A 328 18.90 -5.09 45.51
N ILE A 329 19.70 -4.51 46.42
CA ILE A 329 19.47 -3.16 46.96
C ILE A 329 19.53 -2.12 45.84
N ALA A 330 20.39 -2.36 44.87
CA ALA A 330 20.61 -1.47 43.74
C ALA A 330 19.43 -1.50 42.74
N PHE A 331 18.71 -2.63 42.63
CA PHE A 331 17.49 -2.76 41.80
C PHE A 331 16.23 -2.22 42.50
N ARG A 332 16.06 -2.44 43.82
CA ARG A 332 14.94 -1.84 44.59
C ARG A 332 15.00 -0.31 44.59
N ASN A 333 16.20 0.25 44.74
CA ASN A 333 16.43 1.69 44.76
C ASN A 333 16.87 2.25 43.39
N TRP A 334 16.47 1.61 42.30
CA TRP A 334 16.93 1.98 40.97
C TRP A 334 16.57 3.43 40.60
N SER A 335 17.56 4.11 40.04
CA SER A 335 17.43 5.43 39.41
C SER A 335 18.12 5.38 38.06
N LYS A 336 17.65 6.21 37.11
CA LYS A 336 18.25 6.31 35.78
C LYS A 336 19.72 6.71 35.91
N THR A 337 20.63 5.85 35.43
CA THR A 337 22.08 6.11 35.43
C THR A 337 22.59 6.38 34.02
N ASN A 338 23.57 7.28 33.90
CA ASN A 338 24.24 7.58 32.63
C ASN A 338 25.32 6.54 32.35
N ASN A 339 24.91 5.33 31.99
CA ASN A 339 25.75 4.14 31.94
C ASN A 339 25.93 3.54 30.53
N TYR A 340 25.36 4.13 29.49
CA TYR A 340 25.44 3.59 28.12
C TYR A 340 26.88 3.52 27.57
N ASN A 341 27.74 4.46 27.97
CA ASN A 341 29.16 4.53 27.55
C ASN A 341 30.14 4.05 28.64
N ASN A 342 29.68 3.24 29.61
CA ASN A 342 30.55 2.71 30.67
C ASN A 342 31.60 1.71 30.12
N THR A 343 32.72 1.54 30.81
CA THR A 343 33.85 0.70 30.35
C THR A 343 33.55 -0.79 30.36
N SER A 344 32.73 -1.30 31.28
CA SER A 344 32.33 -2.72 31.32
C SER A 344 31.18 -3.05 30.36
N THR A 345 30.26 -2.11 30.16
CA THR A 345 29.01 -2.28 29.39
C THR A 345 28.83 -1.17 28.35
N LYS A 346 29.82 -1.03 27.46
CA LYS A 346 29.82 -0.01 26.40
C LYS A 346 28.82 -0.37 25.29
N GLY A 347 27.82 0.49 25.08
CA GLY A 347 26.83 0.33 24.02
C GLY A 347 27.36 0.66 22.62
N PRO A 348 26.65 0.23 21.55
CA PRO A 348 27.01 0.58 20.17
C PRO A 348 27.06 2.11 19.98
N GLN A 349 28.25 2.64 19.66
CA GLN A 349 28.52 4.09 19.68
C GLN A 349 27.69 4.91 18.68
N LYS A 350 27.27 4.30 17.56
CA LYS A 350 26.48 4.98 16.54
C LYS A 350 24.97 4.89 16.76
N PHE A 351 24.47 3.99 17.63
CA PHE A 351 23.03 3.79 17.82
C PHE A 351 22.31 5.08 18.23
N ILE A 352 21.12 5.28 17.68
CA ILE A 352 20.18 6.31 18.14
C ILE A 352 18.83 5.69 18.49
N ASN A 353 18.16 6.26 19.49
CA ASN A 353 16.86 5.78 19.94
C ASN A 353 15.67 6.45 19.22
N TYR A 354 14.46 6.06 19.61
CA TYR A 354 13.18 6.59 19.14
C TYR A 354 12.99 8.11 19.36
N ASN A 355 13.84 8.76 20.17
CA ASN A 355 13.86 10.21 20.32
C ASN A 355 14.86 10.91 19.38
N ASN A 356 15.48 10.19 18.43
CA ASN A 356 16.56 10.70 17.57
C ASN A 356 17.77 11.22 18.37
N ASN A 357 18.11 10.54 19.47
CA ASN A 357 19.25 10.88 20.33
C ASN A 357 20.13 9.64 20.59
N THR A 358 21.44 9.83 20.78
CA THR A 358 22.30 8.80 21.35
C THR A 358 21.92 8.57 22.81
N PRO A 359 21.67 7.32 23.26
CA PRO A 359 21.30 7.04 24.64
C PRO A 359 22.36 7.51 25.65
N SER A 360 21.91 8.08 26.77
CA SER A 360 22.74 8.24 27.98
C SER A 360 22.68 6.99 28.86
N SER A 361 21.56 6.24 28.80
CA SER A 361 21.32 5.03 29.59
C SER A 361 20.85 3.86 28.72
N TRP A 362 21.22 2.63 29.11
CA TRP A 362 20.66 1.40 28.53
C TRP A 362 19.14 1.24 28.73
N SER A 363 18.53 2.06 29.59
CA SER A 363 17.07 2.15 29.73
C SER A 363 16.37 2.96 28.63
N GLU A 364 17.12 3.57 27.70
CA GLU A 364 16.57 4.42 26.63
C GLU A 364 16.62 3.76 25.24
N ILE A 365 16.90 2.46 25.17
CA ILE A 365 16.99 1.70 23.90
C ILE A 365 15.61 1.48 23.29
N VAL A 366 14.61 1.19 24.13
CA VAL A 366 13.21 0.95 23.73
C VAL A 366 12.25 1.80 24.57
N ASP A 367 11.09 2.17 24.03
CA ASP A 367 9.97 2.76 24.79
C ASP A 367 8.96 1.70 25.25
N GLN A 368 9.00 0.51 24.65
CA GLN A 368 8.04 -0.58 24.87
C GLN A 368 8.73 -1.95 24.86
N ILE A 369 8.28 -2.86 25.72
CA ILE A 369 8.73 -4.25 25.78
C ILE A 369 7.57 -5.22 25.49
N PRO A 370 7.82 -6.43 24.99
CA PRO A 370 6.78 -7.42 24.78
C PRO A 370 6.21 -7.95 26.10
N SER A 371 4.93 -8.30 26.08
CA SER A 371 4.25 -9.05 27.14
C SER A 371 4.51 -10.55 27.00
N LEU A 372 4.46 -11.28 28.11
CA LEU A 372 4.66 -12.74 28.15
C LEU A 372 3.37 -13.45 28.54
N ASP A 373 3.10 -14.61 27.91
CA ASP A 373 1.97 -15.46 28.25
C ASP A 373 2.29 -16.44 29.40
N SER A 374 1.29 -17.22 29.85
CA SER A 374 1.49 -18.19 30.93
C SER A 374 2.41 -19.37 30.58
N LYS A 375 2.84 -19.49 29.32
CA LYS A 375 3.78 -20.50 28.80
C LYS A 375 5.17 -19.90 28.56
N GLY A 376 5.41 -18.64 28.94
CA GLY A 376 6.67 -17.91 28.75
C GLY A 376 6.94 -17.56 27.30
N GLU A 377 5.93 -17.67 26.44
CA GLU A 377 5.97 -17.20 25.04
C GLU A 377 5.61 -15.72 24.98
N LEU A 378 5.83 -15.10 23.83
CA LEU A 378 5.37 -13.73 23.58
C LEU A 378 3.84 -13.71 23.47
N ALA A 379 3.18 -12.91 24.31
CA ALA A 379 1.73 -12.79 24.30
C ALA A 379 1.23 -12.16 22.99
N LYS A 380 0.21 -12.76 22.37
CA LYS A 380 -0.44 -12.26 21.15
C LYS A 380 -1.62 -11.37 21.51
N ASP A 381 -1.76 -10.24 20.82
CA ASP A 381 -2.97 -9.42 20.91
C ASP A 381 -4.12 -10.05 20.10
N LEU A 382 -5.21 -10.36 20.81
CA LEU A 382 -6.41 -10.97 20.26
C LEU A 382 -7.51 -9.97 19.92
N VAL A 383 -7.44 -8.72 20.40
CA VAL A 383 -8.60 -7.82 20.45
C VAL A 383 -8.36 -6.47 19.77
N SER A 384 -7.31 -5.70 20.06
CA SER A 384 -6.98 -4.46 19.31
C SER A 384 -5.78 -3.69 19.89
N GLY A 385 -4.82 -3.32 19.03
CA GLY A 385 -3.78 -2.32 19.34
C GLY A 385 -2.35 -2.71 18.98
N SER A 386 -2.07 -4.00 18.75
CA SER A 386 -0.71 -4.49 18.52
C SER A 386 -0.47 -4.86 17.05
N PHE A 387 0.38 -4.07 16.40
CA PHE A 387 0.71 -4.16 14.98
C PHE A 387 1.42 -5.48 14.62
N GLY A 388 0.81 -6.28 13.74
CA GLY A 388 1.41 -7.46 13.11
C GLY A 388 1.58 -7.33 11.60
N SER A 389 2.07 -8.39 10.96
CA SER A 389 2.17 -8.56 9.51
C SER A 389 0.80 -8.64 8.82
N ILE A 390 0.74 -8.34 7.53
CA ILE A 390 -0.40 -8.67 6.67
C ILE A 390 -0.66 -10.19 6.66
N THR A 391 -1.91 -10.60 6.92
CA THR A 391 -2.35 -12.00 6.77
C THR A 391 -2.56 -12.38 5.29
N ASP A 392 -2.51 -13.66 4.89
CA ASP A 392 -2.72 -13.99 3.46
C ASP A 392 -4.08 -13.57 2.91
N SER A 393 -5.12 -13.44 3.74
CA SER A 393 -6.41 -12.93 3.28
C SER A 393 -6.32 -11.43 2.95
N GLN A 394 -5.73 -10.64 3.84
CA GLN A 394 -5.46 -9.22 3.60
C GLN A 394 -4.51 -9.02 2.41
N LYS A 395 -3.45 -9.83 2.32
CA LYS A 395 -2.53 -9.85 1.17
C LYS A 395 -3.27 -10.20 -0.11
N TYR A 396 -4.10 -11.24 -0.12
CA TYR A 396 -4.87 -11.61 -1.31
C TYR A 396 -5.78 -10.48 -1.80
N SER A 397 -6.33 -9.65 -0.89
CA SER A 397 -7.06 -8.43 -1.27
C SER A 397 -6.16 -7.37 -1.90
N LEU A 398 -4.94 -7.19 -1.39
CA LEU A 398 -3.93 -6.28 -1.94
C LEU A 398 -3.44 -6.78 -3.29
N ASP A 399 -2.98 -8.03 -3.39
CA ASP A 399 -2.57 -8.69 -4.63
C ASP A 399 -3.65 -8.50 -5.73
N LYS A 400 -4.93 -8.71 -5.37
CA LYS A 400 -6.07 -8.53 -6.30
C LYS A 400 -6.23 -7.07 -6.71
N TYR A 401 -6.24 -6.14 -5.75
CA TYR A 401 -6.35 -4.70 -6.01
C TYR A 401 -5.19 -4.20 -6.88
N PHE A 402 -3.96 -4.55 -6.53
CA PHE A 402 -2.74 -4.19 -7.22
C PHE A 402 -2.73 -4.68 -8.69
N ALA A 403 -3.15 -5.92 -8.94
CA ALA A 403 -3.22 -6.47 -10.29
C ALA A 403 -4.36 -5.88 -11.15
N SER A 404 -5.50 -5.53 -10.56
CA SER A 404 -6.70 -5.07 -11.28
C SER A 404 -6.79 -3.56 -11.45
N GLU A 405 -6.51 -2.80 -10.39
CA GLU A 405 -6.55 -1.33 -10.38
C GLU A 405 -5.22 -0.68 -10.75
N LYS A 406 -4.12 -1.46 -10.77
CA LYS A 406 -2.76 -1.07 -11.17
C LYS A 406 -2.35 0.29 -10.56
N PRO A 407 -2.33 0.40 -9.21
CA PRO A 407 -2.14 1.65 -8.50
C PRO A 407 -0.71 2.18 -8.68
N VAL A 408 -0.60 3.49 -8.89
CA VAL A 408 0.67 4.21 -9.02
C VAL A 408 0.69 5.39 -8.07
N MET A 409 1.74 5.49 -7.26
CA MET A 409 2.01 6.68 -6.45
C MET A 409 2.80 7.71 -7.27
N VAL A 410 2.38 8.97 -7.18
CA VAL A 410 3.04 10.09 -7.87
C VAL A 410 3.21 11.32 -7.00
N SER A 411 4.29 12.05 -7.26
CA SER A 411 4.55 13.40 -6.73
C SER A 411 4.60 14.37 -7.90
N ASP A 412 3.74 15.39 -7.90
CA ASP A 412 3.52 16.27 -9.06
C ASP A 412 3.80 17.75 -8.75
N LEU A 413 4.61 18.39 -9.60
CA LEU A 413 4.92 19.81 -9.57
C LEU A 413 4.33 20.48 -10.80
N ILE A 414 3.45 21.46 -10.59
CA ILE A 414 2.70 22.14 -11.65
C ILE A 414 3.16 23.59 -11.74
N PHE A 415 3.67 24.01 -12.89
CA PHE A 415 3.88 25.42 -13.22
C PHE A 415 2.63 25.99 -13.87
N THR A 416 1.98 26.95 -13.21
CA THR A 416 0.66 27.47 -13.62
C THR A 416 0.77 28.39 -14.83
N PHE A 417 -0.29 28.47 -15.63
CA PHE A 417 -0.36 29.41 -16.75
C PHE A 417 -0.36 30.86 -16.27
N ALA A 418 0.27 31.76 -17.03
CA ALA A 418 0.41 33.16 -16.67
C ALA A 418 -0.87 33.97 -16.88
N ASN A 419 -1.53 33.75 -18.02
CA ASN A 419 -2.56 34.65 -18.53
C ASN A 419 -4.00 34.23 -18.16
N SER A 420 -4.19 33.57 -17.01
CA SER A 420 -5.49 33.15 -16.41
C SER A 420 -6.58 32.65 -17.38
N LYS A 421 -6.21 31.79 -18.33
CA LYS A 421 -7.17 31.06 -19.18
C LYS A 421 -8.01 30.09 -18.33
N ASN A 422 -9.30 29.95 -18.64
CA ASN A 422 -10.12 28.87 -18.11
C ASN A 422 -9.71 27.52 -18.76
N LYS A 423 -10.10 26.40 -18.13
CA LYS A 423 -9.75 25.04 -18.60
C LYS A 423 -10.12 24.82 -20.07
N ASP A 424 -11.27 25.32 -20.48
CA ASP A 424 -11.79 25.23 -21.85
C ASP A 424 -10.91 25.96 -22.88
N SER A 425 -10.29 27.09 -22.51
CA SER A 425 -9.38 27.83 -23.41
C SER A 425 -7.99 27.20 -23.53
N ILE A 426 -7.60 26.34 -22.58
CA ILE A 426 -6.32 25.60 -22.62
C ILE A 426 -6.48 24.34 -23.46
N GLN A 427 -7.63 23.66 -23.37
CA GLN A 427 -7.95 22.52 -24.25
C GLN A 427 -8.01 22.90 -25.75
N LYS A 428 -8.18 24.19 -26.08
CA LYS A 428 -8.21 24.67 -27.47
C LYS A 428 -6.82 24.93 -28.06
N GLU A 429 -5.87 25.39 -27.25
CA GLU A 429 -4.56 25.85 -27.72
C GLU A 429 -3.49 25.71 -26.63
N LEU A 430 -2.52 24.82 -26.89
CA LEU A 430 -1.39 24.48 -26.01
C LEU A 430 -0.09 25.06 -26.58
N SER A 431 0.10 26.36 -26.39
CA SER A 431 1.30 27.11 -26.81
C SER A 431 2.11 27.61 -25.61
N LEU A 432 3.43 27.80 -25.76
CA LEU A 432 4.29 28.28 -24.67
C LEU A 432 3.88 29.68 -24.19
N LYS A 433 3.26 30.48 -25.06
CA LYS A 433 2.61 31.76 -24.73
C LYS A 433 1.65 31.66 -23.53
N THR A 434 1.10 30.49 -23.21
CA THR A 434 0.26 30.31 -22.02
C THR A 434 1.04 30.36 -20.70
N LEU A 435 2.34 29.98 -20.70
CA LEU A 435 3.23 30.07 -19.54
C LEU A 435 3.99 31.39 -19.46
N ILE A 436 4.16 32.11 -20.56
CA ILE A 436 4.91 33.37 -20.59
C ILE A 436 3.96 34.55 -20.33
N PRO A 437 4.25 35.44 -19.36
CA PRO A 437 3.46 36.64 -19.14
C PRO A 437 3.58 37.60 -20.32
N THR A 438 2.44 38.09 -20.81
CA THR A 438 2.37 39.07 -21.91
C THR A 438 1.53 40.31 -21.56
N SER A 439 0.99 40.40 -20.34
CA SER A 439 0.16 41.53 -19.89
C SER A 439 0.95 42.68 -19.26
N ASN A 440 2.16 42.39 -18.75
CA ASN A 440 2.98 43.32 -17.98
C ASN A 440 4.08 43.94 -18.86
N SER A 441 4.68 45.05 -18.43
CA SER A 441 5.75 45.73 -19.18
C SER A 441 6.87 46.26 -18.28
N GLY A 442 8.04 46.52 -18.87
CA GLY A 442 9.20 47.05 -18.16
C GLY A 442 9.62 46.20 -16.94
N ASN A 443 9.95 46.88 -15.84
CA ASN A 443 10.44 46.23 -14.62
C ASN A 443 9.46 45.22 -14.01
N GLU A 444 8.14 45.39 -14.19
CA GLU A 444 7.13 44.44 -13.70
C GLU A 444 7.18 43.14 -14.49
N LEU A 445 7.34 43.21 -15.82
CA LEU A 445 7.55 42.06 -16.69
C LEU A 445 8.88 41.35 -16.35
N THR A 446 9.97 42.11 -16.18
CA THR A 446 11.27 41.55 -15.76
C THR A 446 11.14 40.76 -14.46
N LYS A 447 10.46 41.32 -13.45
CA LYS A 447 10.25 40.66 -12.17
C LYS A 447 9.44 39.37 -12.32
N GLU A 448 8.30 39.40 -13.01
CA GLU A 448 7.47 38.21 -13.18
C GLU A 448 8.19 37.10 -13.97
N LEU A 449 8.94 37.46 -15.02
CA LEU A 449 9.74 36.51 -15.79
C LEU A 449 10.80 35.82 -14.91
N ILE A 450 11.46 36.57 -14.02
CA ILE A 450 12.41 36.01 -13.05
C ILE A 450 11.67 35.10 -12.07
N ASP A 451 10.68 35.61 -11.34
CA ASP A 451 9.95 34.87 -10.31
C ASP A 451 9.35 33.55 -10.85
N ARG A 452 8.87 33.54 -12.10
CA ARG A 452 8.31 32.35 -12.76
C ARG A 452 9.36 31.37 -13.27
N PHE A 453 10.28 31.82 -14.12
CA PHE A 453 11.17 30.90 -14.85
C PHE A 453 12.40 30.46 -14.05
N GLN A 454 12.72 31.14 -12.95
CA GLN A 454 13.79 30.74 -12.04
C GLN A 454 13.53 29.35 -11.42
N GLY A 455 12.29 29.09 -11.00
CA GLY A 455 11.88 27.76 -10.51
C GLY A 455 11.92 26.69 -11.60
N ILE A 456 11.42 27.00 -12.80
CA ILE A 456 11.44 26.08 -13.95
C ILE A 456 12.89 25.71 -14.31
N GLY A 457 13.78 26.70 -14.39
CA GLY A 457 15.21 26.51 -14.65
C GLY A 457 15.88 25.61 -13.62
N ALA A 458 15.65 25.87 -12.33
CA ALA A 458 16.17 25.05 -11.24
C ALA A 458 15.72 23.58 -11.33
N VAL A 459 14.44 23.32 -11.65
CA VAL A 459 13.94 21.95 -11.74
C VAL A 459 14.51 21.21 -12.94
N LEU A 460 14.34 21.78 -14.13
CA LEU A 460 14.71 21.15 -15.40
C LEU A 460 16.22 20.96 -15.54
N LYS A 461 17.01 21.91 -15.05
CA LYS A 461 18.47 21.79 -15.08
C LYS A 461 18.95 20.70 -14.13
N ASP A 462 18.27 20.48 -13.01
CA ASP A 462 19.03 20.19 -11.79
C ASP A 462 18.31 19.28 -10.77
N TYR A 463 17.02 19.48 -10.49
CA TYR A 463 16.27 18.59 -9.58
C TYR A 463 15.85 17.27 -10.23
N VAL A 464 15.62 17.25 -11.54
CA VAL A 464 15.24 16.01 -12.26
C VAL A 464 16.42 15.08 -12.51
N LYS A 465 17.66 15.52 -12.31
CA LYS A 465 18.87 14.71 -12.52
C LYS A 465 19.01 13.59 -11.48
N ASN A 466 19.69 12.53 -11.89
CA ASN A 466 20.23 11.52 -10.97
C ASN A 466 21.27 12.14 -10.02
N GLU A 467 21.35 11.61 -8.81
CA GLU A 467 22.49 11.90 -7.94
C GLU A 467 23.78 11.23 -8.45
N PRO A 468 24.93 11.93 -8.39
CA PRO A 468 26.21 11.33 -8.71
C PRO A 468 26.55 10.22 -7.70
N LYS A 469 26.74 9.00 -8.20
CA LYS A 469 27.15 7.84 -7.40
C LYS A 469 28.60 8.03 -6.95
N LYS A 470 28.84 7.99 -5.64
CA LYS A 470 30.16 7.87 -5.01
C LYS A 470 30.11 6.77 -3.94
N GLU A 471 31.26 6.15 -3.70
CA GLU A 471 31.43 5.03 -2.78
C GLU A 471 31.14 5.43 -1.31
N GLU A 472 30.75 4.42 -0.52
CA GLU A 472 30.75 4.37 0.96
C GLU A 472 29.97 5.41 1.80
N LYS A 473 29.17 6.31 1.21
CA LYS A 473 28.21 7.08 2.02
C LYS A 473 26.94 6.26 2.30
N PRO A 474 26.48 6.12 3.56
CA PRO A 474 25.20 5.46 3.85
C PRO A 474 24.10 6.16 3.06
N GLY A 475 23.28 5.36 2.35
CA GLY A 475 22.27 5.87 1.43
C GLY A 475 21.39 6.92 2.11
N LYS A 476 21.04 7.99 1.37
CA LYS A 476 20.39 9.22 1.86
C LYS A 476 18.91 9.03 2.25
N GLY A 477 18.62 7.95 2.96
CA GLY A 477 17.28 7.42 3.16
C GLY A 477 16.56 7.11 1.84
N GLY A 478 17.25 6.86 0.73
CA GLY A 478 16.61 6.59 -0.59
C GLY A 478 15.91 7.76 -1.26
N LEU A 479 16.06 8.97 -0.73
CA LEU A 479 15.46 10.19 -1.28
C LEU A 479 16.28 10.73 -2.44
N THR A 480 15.62 11.16 -3.50
CA THR A 480 16.21 11.92 -4.62
C THR A 480 16.24 13.42 -4.33
N ARG A 481 16.88 14.20 -5.20
CA ARG A 481 16.79 15.66 -5.18
C ARG A 481 15.37 16.17 -5.46
N PHE A 482 14.64 15.56 -6.39
CA PHE A 482 13.23 15.89 -6.66
C PHE A 482 12.34 15.73 -5.41
N ASP A 483 12.66 14.76 -4.56
CA ASP A 483 11.94 14.51 -3.29
C ASP A 483 12.13 15.61 -2.25
N THR A 484 13.06 16.54 -2.43
CA THR A 484 13.22 17.69 -1.52
C THR A 484 12.10 18.73 -1.68
N ILE A 485 11.50 18.82 -2.87
CA ILE A 485 10.39 19.73 -3.20
C ILE A 485 9.17 19.47 -2.30
N PHE A 486 8.94 18.20 -1.93
CA PHE A 486 7.73 17.73 -1.27
C PHE A 486 7.91 17.54 0.26
N ARG A 487 8.83 18.25 0.93
CA ARG A 487 9.05 18.15 2.40
C ARG A 487 8.47 19.35 3.17
N GLY A 488 8.19 19.18 4.47
CA GLY A 488 7.79 20.25 5.41
C GLY A 488 8.75 20.32 6.61
N GLU A 489 8.67 21.26 7.56
CA GLU A 489 7.68 22.35 7.75
C GLU A 489 8.02 23.64 6.96
N SER A 490 9.30 23.87 6.64
CA SER A 490 9.73 24.95 5.75
C SER A 490 9.56 24.54 4.28
N LYS A 491 8.33 24.66 3.77
CA LYS A 491 8.00 24.61 2.33
C LYS A 491 8.58 25.84 1.60
N GLN A 492 9.89 26.05 1.67
CA GLN A 492 10.47 27.35 1.37
C GLN A 492 11.86 27.23 0.80
N LEU A 493 12.00 27.66 -0.45
CA LEU A 493 13.18 28.27 -1.06
C LEU A 493 13.17 29.68 -0.60
N LYS A 494 14.35 30.22 -0.67
CA LYS A 494 14.49 31.60 -1.03
C LYS A 494 15.25 31.59 -2.34
N ALA A 495 14.49 31.83 -3.40
CA ALA A 495 14.99 32.29 -4.69
C ALA A 495 15.72 33.61 -4.45
N ASN A 496 16.89 33.54 -3.80
CA ASN A 496 17.51 34.68 -3.15
C ASN A 496 18.40 35.45 -4.13
N LEU A 497 17.79 35.93 -5.21
CA LEU A 497 18.43 36.82 -6.16
C LEU A 497 18.44 38.28 -5.70
N THR A 498 18.35 38.55 -4.39
CA THR A 498 18.82 39.83 -3.85
C THR A 498 20.36 39.85 -3.87
N SER A 499 20.88 40.14 -5.08
CA SER A 499 22.20 40.72 -5.35
C SER A 499 23.46 39.96 -4.91
N LYS A 500 23.48 38.61 -4.91
CA LYS A 500 24.73 37.83 -4.81
C LYS A 500 24.97 37.00 -6.08
N GLU A 501 26.15 37.18 -6.67
CA GLU A 501 26.48 36.79 -8.05
C GLU A 501 26.85 35.31 -8.27
N SER A 502 26.63 34.39 -7.32
CA SER A 502 27.31 33.08 -7.33
C SER A 502 26.49 31.83 -7.05
N ASP A 503 25.26 31.92 -6.53
CA ASP A 503 24.58 30.76 -5.97
C ASP A 503 23.96 29.92 -7.09
N SER A 504 24.65 28.83 -7.44
CA SER A 504 24.22 27.89 -8.48
C SER A 504 22.88 27.26 -8.10
N TYR A 505 22.06 26.91 -9.10
CA TYR A 505 20.87 26.09 -8.88
C TYR A 505 21.18 24.81 -8.08
N SER A 506 22.43 24.33 -8.10
CA SER A 506 22.94 23.18 -7.33
C SER A 506 23.07 23.40 -5.81
N ASP A 507 22.77 24.62 -5.32
CA ASP A 507 23.02 25.01 -3.93
C ASP A 507 21.70 25.38 -3.22
N TRP A 508 20.57 25.30 -3.94
CA TRP A 508 19.23 25.76 -3.57
C TRP A 508 18.38 24.65 -2.95
N SER A 509 18.35 24.50 -1.62
CA SER A 509 17.92 23.26 -0.96
C SER A 509 16.41 23.07 -0.70
N GLN A 510 15.53 23.63 -1.54
CA GLN A 510 14.27 24.22 -1.04
C GLN A 510 13.21 24.64 -2.14
N TRP A 511 11.96 25.11 -1.82
CA TRP A 511 10.88 25.66 -2.76
C TRP A 511 9.96 26.83 -2.24
N ASP A 512 9.94 28.08 -2.79
CA ASP A 512 9.43 29.39 -2.18
C ASP A 512 7.89 29.51 -1.99
N SER A 513 7.42 29.66 -0.74
CA SER A 513 5.99 29.71 -0.40
C SER A 513 5.24 31.01 -0.76
N SER A 514 5.93 32.09 -1.11
CA SER A 514 5.30 33.36 -1.54
C SER A 514 5.04 33.40 -3.06
N ASN A 515 5.71 32.52 -3.81
CA ASN A 515 5.62 32.44 -5.26
C ASN A 515 4.42 31.57 -5.67
N THR A 516 3.36 32.20 -6.17
CA THR A 516 2.11 31.54 -6.58
C THR A 516 2.14 30.93 -7.98
N TYR A 517 3.27 30.98 -8.69
CA TYR A 517 3.39 30.51 -10.09
C TYR A 517 3.59 29.00 -10.20
N HIS A 518 3.72 28.30 -9.07
CA HIS A 518 3.82 26.85 -9.02
C HIS A 518 2.90 26.27 -7.94
N LYS A 519 2.43 25.03 -8.14
CA LYS A 519 1.65 24.24 -7.19
C LYS A 519 2.38 22.91 -6.96
N VAL A 520 2.49 22.51 -5.70
CA VAL A 520 3.05 21.20 -5.30
C VAL A 520 1.88 20.30 -4.92
N ASN A 521 1.50 19.39 -5.81
CA ASN A 521 0.41 18.45 -5.58
C ASN A 521 0.94 17.19 -4.90
N LYS A 522 0.69 17.10 -3.58
CA LYS A 522 0.76 15.86 -2.82
C LYS A 522 -0.59 15.15 -2.87
N THR A 523 -0.84 14.37 -3.91
CA THR A 523 -2.02 13.50 -3.93
C THR A 523 -1.79 12.32 -2.98
N GLY A 524 -2.60 12.25 -1.91
CA GLY A 524 -2.70 11.04 -1.10
C GLY A 524 -3.48 9.90 -1.79
N ALA A 525 -4.17 10.23 -2.87
CA ALA A 525 -4.77 9.26 -3.77
C ALA A 525 -3.70 8.57 -4.62
N LEU A 526 -3.83 7.26 -4.79
CA LEU A 526 -3.07 6.48 -5.77
C LEU A 526 -3.78 6.59 -7.12
N LEU A 527 -3.04 6.89 -8.20
CA LEU A 527 -3.55 6.84 -9.55
C LEU A 527 -3.91 5.39 -9.89
N THR A 528 -5.17 5.13 -10.27
CA THR A 528 -5.64 3.81 -10.72
C THR A 528 -6.29 3.84 -12.10
N VAL A 529 -6.50 2.66 -12.69
CA VAL A 529 -7.14 2.54 -14.01
C VAL A 529 -8.57 3.10 -14.06
N ASN A 530 -9.29 3.01 -12.95
CA ASN A 530 -10.66 3.52 -12.83
C ASN A 530 -10.73 4.96 -12.27
N ASP A 531 -9.59 5.57 -11.91
CA ASP A 531 -9.56 6.89 -11.30
C ASP A 531 -10.14 7.98 -12.23
N THR A 532 -10.77 8.97 -11.60
CA THR A 532 -11.37 10.16 -12.23
C THR A 532 -10.87 11.46 -11.61
N SER A 533 -10.02 11.39 -10.58
CA SER A 533 -9.42 12.55 -9.93
C SER A 533 -8.19 13.11 -10.67
N PHE A 534 -7.45 12.24 -11.37
CA PHE A 534 -6.40 12.64 -12.32
C PHE A 534 -6.98 12.85 -13.72
N SER A 535 -6.39 13.77 -14.46
CA SER A 535 -6.71 13.96 -15.87
C SER A 535 -6.28 12.77 -16.72
N ASP A 536 -6.93 12.63 -17.88
CA ASP A 536 -6.58 11.60 -18.84
C ASP A 536 -5.19 11.81 -19.45
N VAL A 537 -4.73 13.07 -19.60
CA VAL A 537 -3.35 13.36 -20.01
C VAL A 537 -2.35 12.76 -19.02
N ALA A 538 -2.52 13.03 -17.72
CA ALA A 538 -1.64 12.48 -16.68
C ALA A 538 -1.72 10.95 -16.64
N LYS A 539 -2.93 10.40 -16.52
CA LYS A 539 -3.20 8.96 -16.42
C LYS A 539 -2.60 8.17 -17.57
N TYR A 540 -2.92 8.54 -18.81
CA TYR A 540 -2.45 7.78 -19.97
C TYR A 540 -0.95 7.99 -20.22
N SER A 541 -0.39 9.16 -19.92
CA SER A 541 1.06 9.39 -20.01
C SER A 541 1.87 8.56 -19.01
N ILE A 542 1.38 8.46 -17.76
CA ILE A 542 2.03 7.64 -16.72
C ILE A 542 1.98 6.15 -17.10
N TYR A 543 0.81 5.63 -17.49
CA TYR A 543 0.71 4.22 -17.85
C TYR A 543 1.45 3.86 -19.14
N ASP A 544 1.51 4.76 -20.13
CA ASP A 544 2.32 4.57 -21.33
C ASP A 544 3.82 4.58 -21.01
N PHE A 545 4.28 5.54 -20.20
CA PHE A 545 5.67 5.56 -19.74
C PHE A 545 6.03 4.27 -18.98
N LEU A 546 5.20 3.82 -18.04
CA LEU A 546 5.46 2.58 -17.30
C LEU A 546 5.58 1.34 -18.19
N THR A 547 4.88 1.29 -19.33
CA THR A 547 4.75 0.06 -20.13
C THR A 547 5.50 0.10 -21.46
N ASN A 548 5.80 1.30 -21.99
CA ASN A 548 6.43 1.52 -23.29
C ASN A 548 7.71 2.40 -23.22
N SER A 549 8.24 2.72 -22.04
CA SER A 549 9.46 3.54 -21.84
C SER A 549 10.75 3.02 -22.48
N ASN A 550 10.77 1.80 -23.04
CA ASN A 550 11.96 1.28 -23.74
C ASN A 550 12.31 2.07 -25.02
N ASP A 551 11.37 2.82 -25.60
CA ASP A 551 11.63 3.67 -26.75
C ASP A 551 12.31 5.01 -26.35
N ASN A 552 13.65 5.04 -26.39
CA ASN A 552 14.50 6.23 -26.08
C ASN A 552 14.20 7.50 -26.93
N ASN A 553 13.26 7.43 -27.88
CA ASN A 553 12.95 8.52 -28.81
C ASN A 553 12.32 9.76 -28.15
N ASN A 554 12.12 9.80 -26.83
CA ASN A 554 11.42 10.87 -26.12
C ASN A 554 12.17 11.48 -24.93
N ASP A 555 13.44 11.12 -24.75
CA ASP A 555 14.25 11.67 -23.66
C ASP A 555 14.57 13.15 -23.93
N TRP A 556 14.53 13.98 -22.90
CA TRP A 556 14.92 15.39 -22.94
C TRP A 556 16.03 15.64 -21.91
N ASN A 557 16.99 16.50 -22.26
CA ASN A 557 18.10 16.89 -21.39
C ASN A 557 18.34 18.39 -21.48
N TRP A 558 18.66 19.01 -20.34
CA TRP A 558 19.08 20.41 -20.27
C TRP A 558 20.35 20.65 -21.09
N ASN A 559 20.39 21.78 -21.82
CA ASN A 559 21.52 22.19 -22.62
C ASN A 559 21.90 23.65 -22.34
N ASP A 560 23.01 23.84 -21.61
CA ASP A 560 23.59 25.13 -21.22
C ASP A 560 24.06 26.00 -22.41
N LYS A 561 24.20 25.43 -23.61
CA LYS A 561 24.57 26.15 -24.84
C LYS A 561 23.37 26.71 -25.60
N THR A 562 22.16 26.61 -25.04
CA THR A 562 20.94 27.09 -25.69
C THR A 562 20.73 28.58 -25.39
N ASN A 563 20.69 29.40 -26.44
CA ASN A 563 20.32 30.81 -26.36
C ASN A 563 18.86 30.98 -26.82
N LEU A 564 18.14 31.94 -26.23
CA LEU A 564 16.80 32.33 -26.65
C LEU A 564 16.86 33.33 -27.80
N MET A 565 16.25 33.02 -28.94
CA MET A 565 16.07 33.97 -30.05
C MET A 565 14.60 34.42 -30.15
N GLN A 566 14.36 35.58 -30.77
CA GLN A 566 13.00 36.10 -30.99
C GLN A 566 12.14 35.10 -31.78
N ASN A 567 12.72 34.51 -32.82
CA ASN A 567 12.08 33.47 -33.64
C ASN A 567 11.67 32.22 -32.83
N ASP A 568 12.32 31.92 -31.71
CA ASP A 568 11.97 30.76 -30.88
C ASP A 568 10.67 31.03 -30.10
N LEU A 569 10.46 32.27 -29.66
CA LEU A 569 9.21 32.72 -29.02
C LEU A 569 8.07 32.82 -30.04
N GLU A 570 8.35 33.36 -31.24
CA GLU A 570 7.36 33.47 -32.32
C GLU A 570 6.85 32.10 -32.79
N LYS A 571 7.76 31.12 -32.98
CA LYS A 571 7.43 29.71 -33.26
C LYS A 571 6.57 29.01 -32.20
N GLN A 572 6.44 29.63 -31.03
CA GLN A 572 5.74 29.14 -29.84
C GLN A 572 4.49 29.99 -29.51
N GLY A 573 4.02 30.81 -30.46
CA GLY A 573 2.72 31.47 -30.44
C GLY A 573 2.72 32.93 -30.02
N LEU A 574 3.89 33.52 -29.75
CA LEU A 574 4.01 34.93 -29.41
C LEU A 574 4.04 35.81 -30.67
N LEU A 575 3.44 36.99 -30.58
CA LEU A 575 3.57 38.02 -31.61
C LEU A 575 5.00 38.57 -31.61
N PRO A 576 5.54 39.07 -32.75
CA PRO A 576 6.89 39.66 -32.79
C PRO A 576 7.11 40.79 -31.77
N SER A 577 6.08 41.58 -31.48
CA SER A 577 6.10 42.62 -30.44
C SER A 577 6.19 42.06 -29.02
N GLU A 578 5.45 41.00 -28.71
CA GLU A 578 5.49 40.29 -27.42
C GLU A 578 6.87 39.64 -27.23
N ALA A 579 7.32 38.88 -28.24
CA ALA A 579 8.61 38.20 -28.25
C ALA A 579 9.78 39.18 -28.04
N LYS A 580 9.75 40.33 -28.72
CA LYS A 580 10.73 41.40 -28.50
C LYS A 580 10.65 41.98 -27.09
N SER A 581 9.46 42.27 -26.58
CA SER A 581 9.28 42.85 -25.23
C SER A 581 9.84 41.96 -24.12
N ILE A 582 9.75 40.63 -24.27
CA ILE A 582 10.34 39.66 -23.33
C ILE A 582 11.87 39.67 -23.39
N LEU A 583 12.47 39.79 -24.59
CA LEU A 583 13.92 39.88 -24.75
C LEU A 583 14.48 41.20 -24.22
N ASP A 584 13.78 42.31 -24.49
CA ASP A 584 14.12 43.65 -24.00
C ASP A 584 14.00 43.72 -22.46
N ALA A 585 13.04 43.02 -21.86
CA ALA A 585 12.87 42.91 -20.40
C ALA A 585 13.93 42.01 -19.71
N LEU A 586 14.75 41.28 -20.47
CA LEU A 586 15.79 40.37 -19.97
C LEU A 586 17.17 40.75 -20.56
N PRO A 587 17.75 41.92 -20.23
CA PRO A 587 19.00 42.38 -20.85
C PRO A 587 20.20 41.51 -20.46
N ASP A 588 21.09 41.23 -21.42
CA ASP A 588 22.29 40.40 -21.21
C ASP A 588 23.36 41.04 -20.29
N SER A 589 23.15 42.28 -19.85
CA SER A 589 23.93 42.92 -18.80
C SER A 589 23.63 42.41 -17.40
N ILE A 590 22.55 41.63 -17.21
CA ILE A 590 22.12 41.09 -15.91
C ILE A 590 22.24 39.55 -15.95
N GLU A 591 23.03 38.95 -15.06
CA GLU A 591 23.30 37.50 -15.09
C GLU A 591 22.02 36.66 -14.86
N SER A 592 21.12 37.10 -13.97
CA SER A 592 19.82 36.44 -13.80
C SER A 592 19.01 36.43 -15.09
N SER A 593 19.04 37.51 -15.88
CA SER A 593 18.35 37.57 -17.17
C SER A 593 18.91 36.56 -18.19
N LYS A 594 20.22 36.28 -18.16
CA LYS A 594 20.83 35.22 -18.98
C LYS A 594 20.35 33.83 -18.57
N GLU A 595 20.32 33.53 -17.27
CA GLU A 595 19.82 32.22 -16.79
C GLU A 595 18.31 32.05 -17.05
N ILE A 596 17.51 33.11 -16.97
CA ILE A 596 16.09 33.08 -17.37
C ILE A 596 15.93 32.86 -18.87
N LYS A 597 16.71 33.54 -19.73
CA LYS A 597 16.74 33.26 -21.19
C LYS A 597 17.08 31.79 -21.47
N LYS A 598 18.11 31.23 -20.80
CA LYS A 598 18.46 29.80 -20.92
C LYS A 598 17.33 28.88 -20.46
N ALA A 599 16.63 29.20 -19.37
CA ALA A 599 15.49 28.43 -18.88
C ALA A 599 14.33 28.43 -19.88
N ILE A 600 13.94 29.59 -20.40
CA ILE A 600 12.90 29.72 -21.42
C ILE A 600 13.29 28.95 -22.69
N ALA A 601 14.53 29.09 -23.18
CA ALA A 601 14.97 28.40 -24.40
C ALA A 601 15.09 26.87 -24.24
N ASN A 602 15.43 26.38 -23.05
CA ASN A 602 15.36 24.95 -22.72
C ASN A 602 13.91 24.45 -22.65
N LEU A 603 12.98 25.26 -22.14
CA LEU A 603 11.56 24.97 -22.11
C LEU A 603 10.92 24.97 -23.51
N VAL A 604 11.33 25.85 -24.43
CA VAL A 604 10.94 25.80 -25.86
C VAL A 604 11.24 24.42 -26.44
N LYS A 605 12.47 23.93 -26.27
CA LYS A 605 12.90 22.60 -26.74
C LYS A 605 12.18 21.42 -26.06
N LEU A 606 11.68 21.63 -24.84
CA LEU A 606 10.86 20.64 -24.15
C LEU A 606 9.43 20.63 -24.71
N PHE A 607 8.85 21.81 -24.97
CA PHE A 607 7.55 21.98 -25.61
C PHE A 607 7.54 21.43 -27.05
N GLU A 608 8.66 21.51 -27.80
CA GLU A 608 8.80 20.85 -29.11
C GLU A 608 8.71 19.30 -29.04
N LYS A 609 8.92 18.69 -27.87
CA LYS A 609 8.70 17.25 -27.64
C LYS A 609 7.31 16.91 -27.08
N ILE A 610 6.55 17.91 -26.62
CA ILE A 610 5.26 17.71 -25.95
C ILE A 610 4.16 18.36 -26.79
N ASN A 611 3.33 17.52 -27.42
CA ASN A 611 2.04 17.90 -28.00
C ASN A 611 2.08 19.04 -29.05
N GLN A 612 3.12 19.06 -29.89
CA GLN A 612 3.21 19.94 -31.07
C GLN A 612 3.21 19.15 -32.37
N ILE A 613 2.49 19.68 -33.36
CA ILE A 613 2.47 19.16 -34.73
C ILE A 613 3.69 19.72 -35.47
N ASN A 614 4.41 18.87 -36.21
CA ASN A 614 5.40 19.34 -37.19
C ASN A 614 4.68 19.63 -38.52
N ASP A 615 4.94 20.80 -39.12
CA ASP A 615 4.21 21.31 -40.31
C ASP A 615 4.53 20.57 -41.64
N THR A 616 5.06 19.34 -41.60
CA THR A 616 5.60 18.62 -42.78
C THR A 616 4.93 17.28 -43.09
N SER A 617 3.76 17.37 -43.73
CA SER A 617 3.17 16.40 -44.69
C SER A 617 2.82 14.95 -44.28
N ASN A 618 1.51 14.68 -44.20
CA ASN A 618 0.78 13.54 -44.80
C ASN A 618 1.44 12.14 -44.87
N SER A 619 2.09 11.64 -43.82
CA SER A 619 2.41 10.20 -43.73
C SER A 619 1.84 9.56 -42.46
N THR A 620 1.31 8.34 -42.60
CA THR A 620 0.75 7.53 -41.50
C THR A 620 1.79 7.15 -40.44
N ASP A 621 3.09 7.27 -40.75
CA ASP A 621 4.18 7.02 -39.81
C ASP A 621 4.38 8.16 -38.79
N GLU A 622 3.91 9.38 -39.06
CA GLU A 622 4.09 10.52 -38.14
C GLU A 622 3.14 10.51 -36.94
N MET A 623 2.06 9.71 -36.93
CA MET A 623 1.28 9.48 -35.70
C MET A 623 2.11 8.81 -34.60
N ASN A 624 3.26 8.21 -34.92
CA ASN A 624 4.21 7.71 -33.92
C ASN A 624 5.19 8.79 -33.39
N LYS A 625 5.15 10.01 -33.92
CA LYS A 625 6.07 11.12 -33.56
C LYS A 625 5.47 12.16 -32.61
N ASN A 626 4.15 12.37 -32.63
CA ASN A 626 3.49 13.24 -31.65
C ASN A 626 3.45 12.56 -30.28
N LYS A 627 3.83 13.26 -29.21
CA LYS A 627 3.99 12.67 -27.87
C LYS A 627 3.34 13.56 -26.82
N MET A 628 2.55 12.96 -25.93
CA MET A 628 1.76 13.68 -24.92
C MET A 628 2.58 14.09 -23.69
N TYR A 629 3.72 13.44 -23.49
CA TYR A 629 4.69 13.72 -22.44
C TYR A 629 6.10 13.72 -23.02
N ALA A 630 7.09 14.13 -22.23
CA ALA A 630 8.51 13.95 -22.48
C ALA A 630 9.19 13.36 -21.24
N VAL A 631 10.22 12.52 -21.43
CA VAL A 631 10.93 11.88 -20.32
C VAL A 631 12.07 12.79 -19.87
N LEU A 632 12.03 13.23 -18.60
CA LEU A 632 13.07 14.07 -18.00
C LEU A 632 14.12 13.26 -17.26
N ASN A 633 13.73 12.12 -16.67
CA ASN A 633 14.66 11.15 -16.12
C ASN A 633 14.06 9.74 -16.12
N LYS A 634 14.60 8.88 -16.99
CA LYS A 634 14.17 7.48 -17.16
C LYS A 634 14.55 6.55 -16.01
N GLU A 635 15.56 6.88 -15.21
CA GLU A 635 15.98 6.08 -14.05
C GLU A 635 15.14 6.39 -12.80
N GLN A 636 14.73 7.66 -12.62
CA GLN A 636 13.91 8.09 -11.47
C GLN A 636 12.40 8.12 -11.75
N GLY A 637 11.98 7.77 -12.97
CA GLY A 637 10.57 7.77 -13.35
C GLY A 637 9.95 9.17 -13.44
N ILE A 638 10.72 10.17 -13.91
CA ILE A 638 10.28 11.57 -14.02
C ILE A 638 9.90 11.88 -15.46
N ILE A 639 8.64 12.27 -15.67
CA ILE A 639 8.10 12.73 -16.94
C ILE A 639 7.55 14.15 -16.81
N SER A 640 7.28 14.78 -17.95
CA SER A 640 6.59 16.08 -18.02
C SER A 640 5.56 16.10 -19.13
N TYR A 641 4.46 16.83 -18.92
CA TYR A 641 3.35 16.97 -19.86
C TYR A 641 2.62 18.30 -19.61
N ILE A 642 1.66 18.64 -20.47
CA ILE A 642 0.84 19.86 -20.35
C ILE A 642 -0.62 19.44 -20.21
N ASP A 643 -1.31 20.01 -19.23
CA ASP A 643 -2.72 19.75 -18.95
C ASP A 643 -3.43 21.05 -18.52
N GLY A 644 -4.74 21.00 -18.25
CA GLY A 644 -5.56 22.16 -17.93
C GLY A 644 -5.12 23.00 -16.72
N ASP A 645 -4.29 22.47 -15.83
CA ASP A 645 -3.79 23.18 -14.64
C ASP A 645 -2.41 23.84 -14.84
N GLY A 646 -1.66 23.46 -15.87
CA GLY A 646 -0.33 24.01 -16.15
C GLY A 646 0.60 23.09 -16.95
N PHE A 647 1.90 23.34 -16.81
CA PHE A 647 2.97 22.42 -17.22
C PHE A 647 3.39 21.58 -16.01
N HIS A 648 3.24 20.27 -16.13
CA HIS A 648 3.45 19.30 -15.05
C HIS A 648 4.83 18.66 -15.18
N ILE A 649 5.49 18.47 -14.04
CA ILE A 649 6.64 17.59 -13.87
C ILE A 649 6.26 16.59 -12.78
N THR A 650 6.00 15.35 -13.20
CA THR A 650 5.53 14.28 -12.32
C THR A 650 6.63 13.22 -12.16
N LYS A 651 6.93 12.86 -10.91
CA LYS A 651 7.73 11.68 -10.56
C LYS A 651 6.80 10.53 -10.18
N ILE A 652 7.11 9.34 -10.67
CA ILE A 652 6.54 8.09 -10.17
C ILE A 652 7.35 7.66 -8.95
N ASP A 653 6.73 7.74 -7.76
CA ASP A 653 7.39 7.35 -6.53
C ASP A 653 7.56 5.84 -6.44
N GLY A 654 8.70 5.40 -5.92
CA GLY A 654 9.09 3.99 -5.87
C GLY A 654 9.39 3.34 -7.25
N TYR A 655 9.53 4.12 -8.33
CA TYR A 655 9.74 3.60 -9.69
C TYR A 655 10.96 2.66 -9.84
N SER A 656 12.05 2.88 -9.10
CA SER A 656 13.18 1.93 -9.09
C SER A 656 12.75 0.52 -8.67
N LEU A 657 11.82 0.39 -7.71
CA LEU A 657 11.28 -0.89 -7.24
C LEU A 657 10.39 -1.60 -8.26
N MET A 658 9.88 -0.88 -9.27
CA MET A 658 9.20 -1.49 -10.43
C MET A 658 10.21 -2.08 -11.42
N ASN A 659 11.37 -1.43 -11.57
CA ASN A 659 12.34 -1.63 -12.64
C ASN A 659 13.64 -2.31 -12.22
N SER A 660 13.83 -2.61 -10.93
CA SER A 660 14.97 -3.35 -10.41
C SER A 660 15.09 -4.69 -11.13
N ASN A 661 16.11 -4.82 -11.99
CA ASN A 661 16.56 -6.10 -12.51
C ASN A 661 17.38 -6.75 -11.39
N GLU A 662 16.97 -7.91 -10.86
CA GLU A 662 17.80 -8.57 -9.86
C GLU A 662 19.08 -9.14 -10.48
N SER A 663 20.19 -8.76 -9.88
CA SER A 663 21.51 -9.31 -10.18
C SER A 663 21.66 -10.72 -9.56
N ASN A 664 21.35 -11.76 -10.34
CA ASN A 664 21.90 -13.14 -10.32
C ASN A 664 22.05 -13.93 -9.00
N ASN A 665 21.63 -13.43 -7.84
CA ASN A 665 21.69 -14.15 -6.56
C ASN A 665 20.52 -15.15 -6.34
N GLU A 666 19.58 -15.25 -7.28
CA GLU A 666 18.55 -16.32 -7.32
C GLU A 666 19.13 -17.73 -7.59
N SER A 667 20.45 -17.87 -7.76
CA SER A 667 21.11 -19.17 -8.04
C SER A 667 21.06 -20.18 -6.89
N ASN A 668 20.57 -19.80 -5.71
CA ASN A 668 20.13 -20.75 -4.68
C ASN A 668 18.64 -21.09 -4.86
N ASN A 669 18.38 -22.19 -5.58
CA ASN A 669 17.06 -22.76 -5.89
C ASN A 669 16.22 -23.26 -4.69
N ASN A 670 16.52 -22.80 -3.48
CA ASN A 670 15.60 -22.85 -2.36
C ASN A 670 14.94 -21.48 -2.24
N VAL A 671 13.79 -21.31 -2.91
CA VAL A 671 12.77 -20.35 -2.45
C VAL A 671 12.19 -20.92 -1.14
N MET A 672 13.01 -20.86 -0.08
CA MET A 672 12.52 -20.84 1.29
C MET A 672 11.46 -19.74 1.31
N ALA A 673 10.26 -20.08 1.77
CA ALA A 673 9.32 -19.05 2.15
C ALA A 673 10.07 -18.11 3.12
N MET A 674 10.11 -16.81 2.84
CA MET A 674 10.53 -15.85 3.84
C MET A 674 9.49 -15.94 4.96
N ASP A 675 9.80 -16.74 5.98
CA ASP A 675 8.91 -16.94 7.12
C ASP A 675 8.53 -15.57 7.68
N ILE A 676 7.23 -15.39 7.91
CA ILE A 676 6.69 -14.17 8.48
C ILE A 676 7.16 -14.09 9.94
N ASN A 677 8.32 -13.46 10.14
CA ASN A 677 8.88 -13.25 11.46
C ASN A 677 8.07 -12.17 12.19
N VAL A 678 7.00 -12.61 12.85
CA VAL A 678 6.09 -11.75 13.62
C VAL A 678 6.85 -10.95 14.70
N LYS A 679 7.94 -11.49 15.27
CA LYS A 679 8.80 -10.76 16.22
C LYS A 679 9.40 -9.52 15.56
N GLU A 680 10.10 -9.72 14.46
CA GLU A 680 10.79 -8.67 13.72
C GLU A 680 9.82 -7.63 13.13
N GLN A 681 8.71 -8.06 12.54
CA GLN A 681 7.71 -7.11 12.01
C GLN A 681 7.02 -6.31 13.13
N THR A 682 6.75 -6.90 14.30
CA THR A 682 6.24 -6.14 15.45
C THR A 682 7.26 -5.12 15.94
N VAL A 683 8.55 -5.49 16.06
CA VAL A 683 9.63 -4.57 16.47
C VAL A 683 9.72 -3.37 15.53
N ILE A 684 9.71 -3.61 14.20
CA ILE A 684 9.75 -2.53 13.19
C ILE A 684 8.57 -1.57 13.41
N LEU A 685 7.34 -2.09 13.47
CA LEU A 685 6.12 -1.28 13.58
C LEU A 685 6.03 -0.53 14.91
N LYS A 686 6.40 -1.16 16.04
CA LYS A 686 6.43 -0.53 17.35
C LYS A 686 7.52 0.53 17.50
N THR A 687 8.63 0.39 16.79
CA THR A 687 9.65 1.45 16.75
C THR A 687 9.21 2.63 15.89
N ILE A 688 8.49 2.40 14.79
CA ILE A 688 7.85 3.48 14.00
C ILE A 688 6.78 4.22 14.83
N GLU A 689 5.92 3.51 15.57
CA GLU A 689 4.97 4.11 16.51
C GLU A 689 5.69 4.98 17.56
N SER A 690 6.80 4.47 18.12
CA SER A 690 7.61 5.21 19.10
C SER A 690 8.27 6.46 18.52
N LEU A 691 8.73 6.40 17.26
CA LEU A 691 9.25 7.57 16.54
C LEU A 691 8.18 8.65 16.33
N TYR A 692 6.94 8.27 15.98
CA TYR A 692 5.83 9.21 15.81
C TYR A 692 5.44 9.92 17.11
N ASN A 693 5.45 9.19 18.23
CA ASN A 693 5.14 9.74 19.54
C ASN A 693 6.23 10.73 20.05
N SER A 694 7.41 10.74 19.42
CA SER A 694 8.48 11.69 19.72
C SER A 694 8.44 12.91 18.78
N SER A 695 8.49 14.12 19.37
CA SER A 695 8.56 15.38 18.63
C SER A 695 9.83 15.50 17.76
N GLN A 696 10.91 14.82 18.16
CA GLN A 696 12.17 14.71 17.41
C GLN A 696 12.20 13.46 16.52
N GLY A 697 11.63 12.33 16.96
CA GLY A 697 11.58 11.09 16.18
C GLY A 697 10.75 11.19 14.90
N LYS A 698 9.64 11.94 14.91
CA LYS A 698 8.71 12.06 13.76
C LYS A 698 9.37 12.50 12.45
N VAL A 699 10.47 13.26 12.51
CA VAL A 699 11.17 13.77 11.31
C VAL A 699 12.00 12.70 10.59
N LEU A 700 12.30 11.59 11.28
CA LEU A 700 13.03 10.46 10.72
C LEU A 700 12.12 9.57 9.87
N VAL A 701 10.85 9.43 10.22
CA VAL A 701 9.94 8.44 9.62
C VAL A 701 9.90 8.48 8.07
N PRO A 702 9.88 9.65 7.39
CA PRO A 702 10.00 9.69 5.94
C PRO A 702 11.30 9.10 5.38
N TYR A 703 12.44 9.33 6.04
CA TYR A 703 13.74 8.79 5.64
C TYR A 703 13.81 7.28 5.90
N LEU A 704 13.12 6.80 6.95
CA LEU A 704 12.98 5.39 7.27
C LEU A 704 12.22 4.66 6.15
N ILE A 705 11.05 5.16 5.73
CA ILE A 705 10.26 4.55 4.65
C ILE A 705 10.99 4.60 3.31
N ASN A 706 11.56 5.74 2.92
CA ASN A 706 12.27 5.85 1.65
C ASN A 706 13.53 4.95 1.60
N SER A 707 14.09 4.51 2.73
CA SER A 707 15.22 3.57 2.71
C SER A 707 14.87 2.20 2.08
N MET A 708 13.58 1.87 1.89
CA MET A 708 13.13 0.77 1.04
C MET A 708 13.53 0.92 -0.43
N ILE A 709 13.57 2.15 -0.95
CA ILE A 709 13.80 2.51 -2.36
C ILE A 709 15.29 2.36 -2.75
N VAL A 710 16.19 2.30 -1.77
CA VAL A 710 17.64 2.14 -1.99
C VAL A 710 17.96 0.78 -2.59
N GLU A 711 18.24 0.74 -3.89
CA GLU A 711 18.91 -0.38 -4.53
C GLU A 711 20.37 -0.48 -4.06
N THR A 712 20.78 -1.66 -3.57
CA THR A 712 22.19 -1.96 -3.25
C THR A 712 22.96 -2.30 -4.52
N ASN A 713 22.96 -1.38 -5.50
CA ASN A 713 23.56 -1.59 -6.80
C ASN A 713 25.08 -1.32 -6.77
N ASN A 714 25.85 -2.35 -6.34
CA ASN A 714 27.32 -2.40 -6.30
C ASN A 714 27.97 -2.45 -7.71
N ASN A 715 27.57 -1.56 -8.62
CA ASN A 715 28.25 -1.37 -9.89
C ASN A 715 29.23 -0.21 -9.79
N ASN A 716 30.48 -0.55 -9.46
CA ASN A 716 31.63 0.33 -9.58
C ASN A 716 31.75 0.80 -11.04
N ASN A 717 31.36 2.03 -11.32
CA ASN A 717 31.62 2.68 -12.60
C ASN A 717 32.34 4.01 -12.37
N ASN A 718 33.51 4.12 -12.99
CA ASN A 718 34.54 5.09 -12.63
C ASN A 718 34.21 6.54 -12.99
N ASN A 719 34.79 7.45 -12.20
CA ASN A 719 35.29 8.77 -12.59
C ASN A 719 34.48 9.58 -13.62
N THR A 720 33.42 10.24 -13.13
CA THR A 720 33.10 11.60 -13.61
C THR A 720 33.01 12.55 -12.42
N SER A 721 33.72 13.68 -12.49
CA SER A 721 33.85 14.68 -11.41
C SER A 721 32.64 15.61 -11.30
N ASN A 722 31.44 15.04 -11.35
CA ASN A 722 30.22 15.79 -11.09
C ASN A 722 30.21 16.25 -9.62
N LYS A 723 29.97 17.54 -9.40
CA LYS A 723 29.82 18.11 -8.05
C LYS A 723 28.72 17.36 -7.31
N GLU A 724 29.00 16.93 -6.09
CA GLU A 724 28.01 16.33 -5.21
C GLU A 724 26.95 17.39 -4.87
N TRP A 725 25.66 17.03 -4.90
CA TRP A 725 24.58 17.93 -4.49
C TRP A 725 24.79 18.36 -3.03
N ALA A 726 24.59 19.65 -2.77
CA ALA A 726 24.75 20.26 -1.45
C ALA A 726 23.58 19.89 -0.52
N TRP A 727 23.50 18.61 -0.14
CA TRP A 727 22.61 18.13 0.91
C TRP A 727 22.79 18.94 2.19
N THR A 728 21.69 19.36 2.80
CA THR A 728 21.76 20.07 4.08
C THR A 728 22.41 19.16 5.13
N GLU A 729 23.13 19.74 6.09
CA GLU A 729 23.73 18.96 7.17
C GLU A 729 22.65 18.17 7.95
N ALA A 730 21.44 18.73 8.07
CA ALA A 730 20.29 18.05 8.65
C ALA A 730 19.85 16.81 7.84
N ASP A 731 19.89 16.83 6.50
CA ASP A 731 19.59 15.65 5.68
C ASP A 731 20.63 14.55 5.86
N ASN A 732 21.92 14.92 5.86
CA ASN A 732 23.02 13.98 6.07
C ASN A 732 22.94 13.34 7.47
N GLN A 733 22.57 14.12 8.49
CA GLN A 733 22.36 13.62 9.86
C GLN A 733 21.14 12.70 9.94
N ARG A 734 20.00 13.06 9.34
CA ARG A 734 18.79 12.20 9.33
C ARG A 734 19.01 10.89 8.60
N ALA A 735 19.72 10.89 7.47
CA ALA A 735 20.05 9.65 6.75
C ALA A 735 20.95 8.71 7.57
N LYS A 736 21.98 9.26 8.24
CA LYS A 736 22.82 8.49 9.18
C LYS A 736 22.01 7.98 10.37
N ALA A 737 21.14 8.81 10.93
CA ALA A 737 20.24 8.46 12.02
C ALA A 737 19.37 7.23 11.66
N ILE A 738 18.83 7.15 10.44
CA ILE A 738 18.07 5.98 9.99
C ILE A 738 18.88 4.69 10.00
N ALA A 739 20.09 4.69 9.43
CA ALA A 739 20.96 3.51 9.49
C ALA A 739 21.28 3.10 10.95
N ASN A 740 21.39 4.10 11.82
CA ASN A 740 21.74 3.97 13.23
C ASN A 740 20.56 3.59 14.16
N LEU A 741 19.30 3.60 13.69
CA LEU A 741 18.16 3.12 14.48
C LEU A 741 18.18 1.60 14.72
N GLY A 742 18.96 0.85 13.94
CA GLY A 742 19.01 -0.61 14.03
C GLY A 742 17.73 -1.32 13.59
N ILE A 743 17.08 -0.79 12.55
CA ILE A 743 15.82 -1.31 11.99
C ILE A 743 16.02 -1.59 10.49
N ASP A 744 15.87 -2.85 10.07
CA ASP A 744 15.77 -3.16 8.63
C ASP A 744 14.31 -3.12 8.17
N ILE A 745 13.89 -1.94 7.72
CA ILE A 745 12.55 -1.65 7.24
C ILE A 745 12.16 -2.54 6.03
N LYS A 746 13.13 -3.07 5.27
CA LYS A 746 12.88 -3.90 4.08
C LYS A 746 12.26 -5.26 4.42
N LYS A 747 12.37 -5.69 5.69
CA LYS A 747 11.78 -6.94 6.21
C LYS A 747 10.30 -6.80 6.59
N LEU A 748 9.77 -5.58 6.67
CA LEU A 748 8.35 -5.35 6.94
C LEU A 748 7.50 -5.84 5.77
N ASN A 749 6.51 -6.70 6.04
CA ASN A 749 5.67 -7.38 5.05
C ASN A 749 6.49 -8.10 3.94
N SER A 750 7.57 -8.78 4.33
CA SER A 750 8.41 -9.61 3.45
C SER A 750 7.64 -10.70 2.69
N ASN A 751 6.41 -11.05 3.11
CA ASN A 751 5.51 -11.95 2.40
C ASN A 751 4.94 -11.35 1.10
N ILE A 752 5.00 -10.03 0.89
CA ILE A 752 4.72 -9.41 -0.41
C ILE A 752 5.98 -9.50 -1.28
N LYS A 753 5.84 -10.19 -2.43
CA LYS A 753 6.94 -10.46 -3.37
C LYS A 753 7.28 -9.26 -4.24
N ASN A 754 6.26 -8.55 -4.71
CA ASN A 754 6.47 -7.37 -5.53
C ASN A 754 6.97 -6.20 -4.65
N ASN A 755 8.23 -5.79 -4.87
CA ASN A 755 8.87 -4.74 -4.07
C ASN A 755 8.12 -3.40 -4.12
N TYR A 756 7.46 -3.07 -5.24
CA TYR A 756 6.68 -1.85 -5.36
C TYR A 756 5.36 -1.91 -4.59
N GLU A 757 4.63 -3.04 -4.69
CA GLU A 757 3.44 -3.29 -3.89
C GLU A 757 3.74 -3.22 -2.38
N ARG A 758 4.84 -3.86 -1.95
CA ARG A 758 5.33 -3.82 -0.57
C ARG A 758 5.65 -2.40 -0.11
N PHE A 759 6.23 -1.58 -0.99
CA PHE A 759 6.48 -0.16 -0.72
C PHE A 759 5.19 0.65 -0.53
N LEU A 760 4.19 0.49 -1.40
CA LEU A 760 2.89 1.16 -1.24
C LEU A 760 2.22 0.78 0.09
N VAL A 761 2.19 -0.52 0.38
CA VAL A 761 1.69 -1.09 1.64
C VAL A 761 2.39 -0.51 2.86
N ASN A 762 3.72 -0.58 2.89
CA ASN A 762 4.49 -0.16 4.05
C ASN A 762 4.39 1.36 4.26
N THR A 763 4.28 2.12 3.18
CA THR A 763 3.98 3.56 3.22
C THR A 763 2.62 3.83 3.86
N SER A 764 1.56 3.15 3.42
CA SER A 764 0.21 3.32 3.98
C SER A 764 0.09 2.88 5.44
N LEU A 765 0.90 1.92 5.89
CA LEU A 765 0.96 1.49 7.29
C LEU A 765 1.42 2.64 8.19
N VAL A 766 2.49 3.29 7.76
CA VAL A 766 3.19 4.32 8.51
C VAL A 766 2.42 5.65 8.52
N ASP A 767 1.73 6.00 7.43
CA ASP A 767 1.05 7.29 7.30
C ASP A 767 -0.30 7.43 8.05
N SER A 768 -0.89 6.31 8.49
CA SER A 768 -2.23 6.27 9.12
C SER A 768 -2.43 7.14 10.39
N SER A 769 -1.36 7.75 10.90
CA SER A 769 -1.28 8.62 12.09
C SER A 769 -1.54 10.13 11.85
N LYS A 770 -1.78 10.58 10.60
CA LYS A 770 -2.25 11.94 10.24
C LYS A 770 -1.34 13.14 10.60
N THR A 771 -0.02 13.08 10.36
CA THR A 771 0.83 14.31 10.45
C THR A 771 1.84 14.46 9.31
N ASN A 772 1.63 15.45 8.43
CA ASN A 772 2.62 16.07 7.52
C ASN A 772 3.67 15.15 6.87
N SER A 773 3.29 13.93 6.52
CA SER A 773 4.18 12.93 5.94
C SER A 773 4.69 13.34 4.56
N PHE A 774 5.78 12.72 4.15
CA PHE A 774 6.26 12.83 2.77
C PHE A 774 5.30 12.14 1.80
N TYR A 775 4.76 10.99 2.22
CA TYR A 775 3.85 10.13 1.46
C TYR A 775 2.54 9.90 2.23
N ASN A 776 1.39 10.26 1.65
CA ASN A 776 0.08 10.29 2.32
C ASN A 776 -0.90 9.25 1.73
N THR A 777 -0.48 7.99 1.57
CA THR A 777 -1.27 6.97 0.83
C THR A 777 -2.06 6.05 1.74
N ASN A 778 -3.19 5.51 1.27
CA ASN A 778 -3.94 4.49 2.00
C ASN A 778 -4.49 3.38 1.08
N ILE A 779 -3.60 2.49 0.66
CA ILE A 779 -3.94 1.33 -0.18
C ILE A 779 -4.93 0.37 0.51
N PHE A 780 -5.00 0.35 1.84
CA PHE A 780 -5.89 -0.54 2.60
C PHE A 780 -7.34 -0.12 2.50
N ASN A 781 -7.61 1.19 2.57
CA ASN A 781 -8.95 1.73 2.35
C ASN A 781 -9.43 1.46 0.92
N ASP A 782 -8.54 1.54 -0.07
CA ASP A 782 -8.92 1.31 -1.47
C ASP A 782 -9.09 -0.19 -1.77
N ALA A 783 -8.24 -1.06 -1.22
CA ALA A 783 -8.44 -2.51 -1.23
C ALA A 783 -9.73 -2.94 -0.47
N ALA A 784 -10.09 -2.25 0.62
CA ALA A 784 -11.37 -2.45 1.30
C ALA A 784 -12.56 -2.04 0.42
N LYS A 785 -12.51 -0.87 -0.22
CA LYS A 785 -13.52 -0.41 -1.19
C LYS A 785 -13.61 -1.30 -2.44
N ALA A 786 -12.56 -2.04 -2.76
CA ALA A 786 -12.51 -3.04 -3.84
C ALA A 786 -12.99 -4.45 -3.41
N THR A 787 -13.37 -4.61 -2.14
CA THR A 787 -14.03 -5.80 -1.58
C THR A 787 -15.40 -5.49 -0.94
N GLU A 788 -15.95 -4.29 -1.18
CA GLU A 788 -17.25 -3.80 -0.73
C GLU A 788 -18.39 -4.09 -1.72
N THR A 789 -19.43 -4.75 -1.24
CA THR A 789 -20.70 -4.91 -1.94
C THR A 789 -21.59 -3.66 -1.76
N LYS A 790 -21.25 -2.54 -2.41
CA LYS A 790 -22.11 -1.33 -2.43
C LYS A 790 -23.35 -1.54 -3.27
N SER A 791 -24.52 -1.10 -2.77
CA SER A 791 -25.89 -1.38 -3.27
C SER A 791 -26.11 -1.20 -4.78
N ASP A 792 -25.30 -0.37 -5.43
CA ASP A 792 -25.53 0.09 -6.79
C ASP A 792 -24.49 -0.47 -7.78
N SER A 793 -23.54 -1.32 -7.31
CA SER A 793 -22.47 -1.90 -8.13
C SER A 793 -22.07 -3.33 -7.70
N LEU A 794 -23.05 -4.16 -7.30
CA LEU A 794 -22.86 -5.35 -6.46
C LEU A 794 -21.95 -6.49 -6.97
N SER A 795 -21.70 -6.64 -8.27
CA SER A 795 -21.10 -7.88 -8.79
C SER A 795 -19.58 -7.96 -8.60
N THR A 796 -18.84 -6.94 -9.07
CA THR A 796 -17.41 -6.99 -9.43
C THR A 796 -16.40 -7.31 -8.31
N GLN A 797 -16.86 -7.44 -7.07
CA GLN A 797 -15.98 -7.46 -5.91
C GLN A 797 -16.03 -8.78 -5.12
N ALA A 798 -17.23 -9.29 -4.81
CA ALA A 798 -17.43 -10.38 -3.84
C ALA A 798 -16.91 -11.76 -4.30
N ASN A 799 -16.61 -11.95 -5.58
CA ASN A 799 -15.92 -13.12 -6.13
C ASN A 799 -14.55 -13.41 -5.48
N TRP A 800 -13.97 -12.47 -4.74
CA TRP A 800 -12.75 -12.71 -3.95
C TRP A 800 -12.91 -13.93 -3.01
N ILE A 801 -14.11 -14.17 -2.46
CA ILE A 801 -14.32 -15.20 -1.43
C ILE A 801 -14.16 -16.62 -1.97
N LEU A 802 -14.69 -16.91 -3.16
CA LEU A 802 -14.53 -18.21 -3.82
C LEU A 802 -13.06 -18.46 -4.18
N ASN A 803 -12.41 -17.48 -4.81
CA ASN A 803 -11.02 -17.61 -5.23
C ASN A 803 -10.06 -17.76 -4.04
N PHE A 804 -10.27 -16.97 -2.97
CA PHE A 804 -9.49 -17.09 -1.73
C PHE A 804 -9.68 -18.47 -1.11
N PHE A 805 -10.92 -18.89 -0.85
CA PHE A 805 -11.17 -20.17 -0.19
C PHE A 805 -10.78 -21.39 -1.05
N THR A 806 -10.73 -21.24 -2.38
CA THR A 806 -10.21 -22.27 -3.30
C THR A 806 -8.73 -22.56 -3.02
N LYS A 807 -7.92 -21.49 -2.90
CA LYS A 807 -6.50 -21.60 -2.52
C LYS A 807 -6.33 -22.13 -1.09
N VAL A 808 -7.14 -21.66 -0.15
CA VAL A 808 -7.17 -22.12 1.24
C VAL A 808 -7.33 -23.64 1.33
N PHE A 809 -8.36 -24.18 0.71
CA PHE A 809 -8.73 -25.60 0.81
C PHE A 809 -8.00 -26.49 -0.22
N ASN A 810 -6.96 -25.97 -0.88
CA ASN A 810 -6.17 -26.64 -1.91
C ASN A 810 -7.05 -27.31 -2.99
N LYS A 811 -8.09 -26.61 -3.46
CA LYS A 811 -8.96 -27.05 -4.56
C LYS A 811 -8.33 -26.61 -5.90
N ASN A 812 -8.50 -27.42 -6.94
CA ASN A 812 -7.90 -27.13 -8.25
C ASN A 812 -8.53 -25.89 -8.91
N ASP A 813 -9.81 -25.66 -8.66
CA ASP A 813 -10.57 -24.51 -9.16
C ASP A 813 -11.75 -24.16 -8.23
N THR A 814 -12.36 -23.01 -8.51
CA THR A 814 -13.55 -22.50 -7.81
C THR A 814 -14.78 -23.37 -7.94
N ASN A 815 -14.85 -24.21 -8.99
CA ASN A 815 -15.99 -25.11 -9.20
C ASN A 815 -15.93 -26.26 -8.19
N GLN A 816 -14.76 -26.87 -7.99
CA GLN A 816 -14.54 -27.92 -6.99
C GLN A 816 -14.85 -27.42 -5.57
N LEU A 817 -14.50 -26.17 -5.24
CA LEU A 817 -14.94 -25.58 -3.98
C LEU A 817 -16.47 -25.48 -3.94
N PHE A 818 -17.08 -24.82 -4.91
CA PHE A 818 -18.52 -24.61 -4.95
C PHE A 818 -19.32 -25.92 -4.85
N LEU A 819 -18.94 -26.96 -5.59
CA LEU A 819 -19.57 -28.29 -5.53
C LEU A 819 -19.44 -28.97 -4.17
N SER A 820 -18.40 -28.65 -3.38
CA SER A 820 -18.27 -29.14 -2.00
C SER A 820 -19.16 -28.41 -0.98
N LEU A 821 -19.74 -27.26 -1.35
CA LEU A 821 -20.69 -26.50 -0.53
C LEU A 821 -22.16 -26.83 -0.82
N VAL A 822 -22.44 -27.44 -1.98
CA VAL A 822 -23.80 -27.77 -2.44
C VAL A 822 -24.18 -29.18 -1.96
N SER A 823 -25.41 -29.37 -1.47
CA SER A 823 -25.82 -30.59 -0.78
C SER A 823 -26.26 -31.76 -1.66
N ASP A 824 -26.63 -31.53 -2.92
CA ASP A 824 -27.03 -32.57 -3.88
C ASP A 824 -25.89 -32.83 -4.89
N GLN A 825 -25.11 -33.89 -4.69
CA GLN A 825 -23.94 -34.21 -5.53
C GLN A 825 -24.28 -34.91 -6.86
N ASP A 826 -25.50 -35.43 -7.04
CA ASP A 826 -25.83 -36.35 -8.14
C ASP A 826 -26.28 -35.69 -9.47
N ASP A 827 -26.59 -34.38 -9.50
CA ASP A 827 -27.02 -33.67 -10.72
C ASP A 827 -25.89 -32.88 -11.38
N SER A 828 -25.01 -33.62 -12.07
CA SER A 828 -23.84 -33.08 -12.76
C SER A 828 -24.15 -32.04 -13.84
N LYS A 829 -25.36 -32.03 -14.42
CA LYS A 829 -25.71 -31.12 -15.51
C LYS A 829 -26.01 -29.71 -15.00
N ASN A 830 -26.81 -29.62 -13.94
CA ASN A 830 -27.15 -28.34 -13.33
C ASN A 830 -25.95 -27.74 -12.57
N GLN A 831 -25.17 -28.59 -11.90
CA GLN A 831 -23.89 -28.24 -11.30
C GLN A 831 -22.92 -27.57 -12.29
N ASN A 832 -22.64 -28.22 -13.44
CA ASN A 832 -21.72 -27.69 -14.45
C ASN A 832 -22.19 -26.35 -15.05
N MET A 833 -23.50 -26.12 -15.16
CA MET A 833 -24.04 -24.85 -15.64
C MET A 833 -23.79 -23.71 -14.64
N ILE A 834 -24.07 -23.93 -13.35
CA ILE A 834 -23.85 -22.92 -12.30
C ILE A 834 -22.35 -22.63 -12.13
N ALA A 835 -21.52 -23.68 -12.12
CA ALA A 835 -20.05 -23.58 -12.10
C ALA A 835 -19.52 -22.71 -13.25
N LYS A 836 -19.97 -22.97 -14.49
CA LYS A 836 -19.59 -22.15 -15.65
C LYS A 836 -20.03 -20.70 -15.50
N MET A 837 -21.24 -20.44 -15.00
CA MET A 837 -21.74 -19.07 -14.80
C MET A 837 -20.91 -18.29 -13.77
N LEU A 838 -20.50 -18.94 -12.66
CA LEU A 838 -19.60 -18.37 -11.67
C LEU A 838 -18.20 -18.07 -12.27
N LEU A 839 -17.67 -19.00 -13.08
CA LEU A 839 -16.36 -18.83 -13.73
C LEU A 839 -16.38 -17.71 -14.79
N ASP A 840 -17.42 -17.66 -15.64
CA ASP A 840 -17.59 -16.64 -16.67
C ASP A 840 -17.75 -15.24 -16.03
N GLN A 841 -18.51 -15.14 -14.94
CA GLN A 841 -18.64 -13.90 -14.16
C GLN A 841 -17.30 -13.51 -13.53
N SER A 842 -16.63 -14.45 -12.85
CA SER A 842 -15.30 -14.27 -12.26
C SER A 842 -14.27 -13.72 -13.25
N ASN A 843 -14.25 -14.26 -14.47
CA ASN A 843 -13.37 -13.83 -15.54
C ASN A 843 -13.68 -12.41 -16.06
N LYS A 844 -14.97 -12.06 -16.20
CA LYS A 844 -15.40 -10.71 -16.62
C LYS A 844 -15.00 -9.64 -15.61
N GLU A 845 -15.16 -9.91 -14.32
CA GLU A 845 -14.82 -8.96 -13.25
C GLU A 845 -13.31 -8.69 -13.17
N ARG A 846 -12.49 -9.71 -13.38
CA ARG A 846 -11.02 -9.57 -13.41
C ARG A 846 -10.52 -8.59 -14.48
N VAL A 847 -11.29 -8.38 -15.56
CA VAL A 847 -10.92 -7.48 -16.65
C VAL A 847 -11.77 -6.20 -16.69
N SER A 848 -12.81 -6.05 -15.87
CA SER A 848 -13.80 -4.96 -16.03
C SER A 848 -13.20 -3.56 -15.88
N GLY A 849 -12.31 -3.35 -14.90
CA GLY A 849 -11.60 -2.07 -14.73
C GLY A 849 -10.68 -1.73 -15.91
N ILE A 850 -10.04 -2.76 -16.49
CA ILE A 850 -9.13 -2.60 -17.62
C ILE A 850 -9.91 -2.39 -18.95
N THR A 851 -11.09 -3.01 -19.09
CA THR A 851 -12.04 -2.74 -20.18
C THR A 851 -12.63 -1.32 -20.08
N SER A 852 -12.96 -0.87 -18.86
CA SER A 852 -13.38 0.51 -18.56
C SER A 852 -12.31 1.53 -18.96
N LEU A 853 -11.04 1.30 -18.56
CA LEU A 853 -9.89 2.13 -18.95
C LEU A 853 -9.75 2.26 -20.48
N PHE A 854 -9.93 1.14 -21.20
CA PHE A 854 -9.86 1.11 -22.67
C PHE A 854 -11.03 1.85 -23.32
N ALA A 855 -12.26 1.65 -22.85
CA ALA A 855 -13.43 2.37 -23.36
C ALA A 855 -13.28 3.89 -23.17
N LYS A 856 -12.94 4.33 -21.95
CA LYS A 856 -12.66 5.74 -21.64
C LYS A 856 -11.49 6.31 -22.46
N ASN A 857 -10.48 5.48 -22.76
CA ASN A 857 -9.37 5.91 -23.62
C ASN A 857 -9.88 6.23 -25.03
N GLN A 858 -10.75 5.40 -25.61
CA GLN A 858 -11.33 5.67 -26.93
C GLN A 858 -12.27 6.88 -26.93
N GLU A 859 -13.07 7.08 -25.87
CA GLU A 859 -13.87 8.29 -25.66
C GLU A 859 -12.98 9.55 -25.60
N TRP A 860 -11.87 9.49 -24.87
CA TRP A 860 -10.88 10.57 -24.78
C TRP A 860 -10.21 10.87 -26.13
N ILE A 861 -9.76 9.83 -26.86
CA ILE A 861 -9.20 9.97 -28.21
C ILE A 861 -10.24 10.58 -29.18
N GLN A 862 -11.51 10.19 -29.08
CA GLN A 862 -12.57 10.81 -29.87
C GLN A 862 -12.75 12.29 -29.51
N SER A 863 -12.74 12.65 -28.22
CA SER A 863 -12.86 14.05 -27.78
C SER A 863 -11.73 14.95 -28.30
N ILE A 864 -10.48 14.44 -28.34
CA ILE A 864 -9.34 15.16 -28.93
C ILE A 864 -9.55 15.39 -30.43
N ASN A 865 -9.97 14.35 -31.16
CA ASN A 865 -10.24 14.44 -32.61
C ASN A 865 -11.39 15.39 -32.94
N GLU A 866 -12.45 15.41 -32.14
CA GLU A 866 -13.59 16.33 -32.29
C GLU A 866 -13.20 17.77 -31.96
N ASN A 867 -12.45 17.98 -30.88
CA ASN A 867 -11.90 19.29 -30.53
C ASN A 867 -11.00 19.83 -31.65
N TYR A 868 -10.05 19.03 -32.17
CA TYR A 868 -9.22 19.44 -33.31
C TYR A 868 -10.06 19.83 -34.54
N LYS A 869 -11.04 19.00 -34.93
CA LYS A 869 -11.96 19.29 -36.05
C LYS A 869 -12.80 20.57 -35.83
N SER A 870 -13.09 20.92 -34.58
CA SER A 870 -13.80 22.15 -34.22
C SER A 870 -12.88 23.36 -34.27
N GLN A 871 -11.78 23.35 -33.50
CA GLN A 871 -10.90 24.50 -33.34
C GLN A 871 -10.07 24.80 -34.60
N ALA A 872 -9.68 23.79 -35.41
CA ALA A 872 -8.89 24.01 -36.62
C ALA A 872 -9.65 24.72 -37.77
N LYS A 873 -10.92 25.12 -37.53
CA LYS A 873 -11.71 26.01 -38.39
C LYS A 873 -11.59 27.47 -37.99
N ASP A 874 -11.17 27.77 -36.76
CA ASP A 874 -10.98 29.13 -36.27
C ASP A 874 -9.64 29.67 -36.80
N SER A 875 -9.70 30.74 -37.59
CA SER A 875 -8.51 31.39 -38.16
C SER A 875 -7.71 32.22 -37.15
N SER A 876 -8.24 32.45 -35.95
CA SER A 876 -7.52 33.12 -34.85
C SER A 876 -6.60 32.17 -34.08
N LEU A 877 -6.79 30.86 -34.22
CA LEU A 877 -5.97 29.83 -33.55
C LEU A 877 -4.90 29.28 -34.51
N ASN A 878 -3.65 29.19 -34.02
CA ASN A 878 -2.61 28.50 -34.77
C ASN A 878 -2.78 26.98 -34.63
N LYS A 879 -3.10 26.32 -35.75
CA LYS A 879 -3.37 24.87 -35.83
C LYS A 879 -2.27 24.01 -35.23
N LYS A 880 -1.01 24.47 -35.26
CA LYS A 880 0.15 23.78 -34.67
C LYS A 880 -0.02 23.46 -33.18
N PHE A 881 -0.72 24.34 -32.44
CA PHE A 881 -0.91 24.23 -30.99
C PHE A 881 -2.26 23.63 -30.60
N ILE A 882 -3.09 23.21 -31.56
CA ILE A 882 -4.37 22.56 -31.28
C ILE A 882 -4.08 21.07 -31.08
N PRO A 883 -4.28 20.49 -29.87
CA PRO A 883 -3.99 19.08 -29.64
C PRO A 883 -4.81 18.18 -30.57
N ASN A 884 -4.11 17.34 -31.33
CA ASN A 884 -4.69 16.45 -32.35
C ASN A 884 -4.30 14.97 -32.15
N TYR A 885 -3.57 14.68 -31.08
CA TYR A 885 -3.04 13.37 -30.75
C TYR A 885 -3.35 13.06 -29.29
N GLY A 886 -3.52 11.78 -28.99
CA GLY A 886 -3.54 11.24 -27.64
C GLY A 886 -2.96 9.83 -27.66
N ILE A 887 -2.67 9.30 -26.48
CA ILE A 887 -2.12 7.93 -26.35
C ILE A 887 -3.25 6.93 -26.60
N ASP A 888 -3.39 6.51 -27.86
CA ASP A 888 -4.39 5.52 -28.25
C ASP A 888 -3.92 4.11 -27.87
N PHE A 889 -4.68 3.45 -26.98
CA PHE A 889 -4.39 2.08 -26.55
C PHE A 889 -4.62 1.03 -27.66
N ASN A 890 -5.33 1.36 -28.74
CA ASN A 890 -5.39 0.52 -29.95
C ASN A 890 -4.15 0.62 -30.84
N SER A 891 -3.35 1.67 -30.72
CA SER A 891 -2.13 1.85 -31.52
C SER A 891 -1.11 0.75 -31.22
N LYS A 892 -0.32 0.39 -32.25
CA LYS A 892 0.76 -0.60 -32.11
C LYS A 892 2.03 0.10 -31.63
N VAL A 893 2.82 -0.62 -30.83
CA VAL A 893 4.21 -0.23 -30.51
C VAL A 893 5.20 -0.99 -31.40
N ASN A 894 6.50 -0.70 -31.27
CA ASN A 894 7.56 -1.22 -32.14
C ASN A 894 7.66 -2.76 -32.22
N ASN A 895 7.06 -3.51 -31.29
CA ASN A 895 6.97 -4.98 -31.31
C ASN A 895 5.73 -5.54 -32.04
N GLY A 896 4.88 -4.67 -32.62
CA GLY A 896 3.66 -5.05 -33.34
C GLY A 896 2.43 -5.37 -32.48
N LYS A 897 2.57 -5.48 -31.15
CA LYS A 897 1.44 -5.59 -30.20
C LYS A 897 0.77 -4.22 -30.01
N LYS A 898 -0.50 -4.21 -29.56
CA LYS A 898 -1.16 -2.96 -29.15
C LYS A 898 -0.57 -2.47 -27.83
N ARG A 899 -0.58 -1.15 -27.59
CA ARG A 899 -0.26 -0.56 -26.27
C ARG A 899 -1.10 -1.19 -25.16
N PHE A 900 -2.38 -1.47 -25.43
CA PHE A 900 -3.27 -2.18 -24.50
C PHE A 900 -2.76 -3.57 -24.11
N ASP A 901 -2.26 -4.35 -25.08
CA ASP A 901 -1.76 -5.71 -24.83
C ASP A 901 -0.50 -5.65 -23.96
N VAL A 902 0.42 -4.72 -24.24
CA VAL A 902 1.63 -4.50 -23.44
C VAL A 902 1.29 -4.03 -22.02
N PHE A 903 0.25 -3.22 -21.86
CA PHE A 903 -0.26 -2.80 -20.55
C PHE A 903 -0.90 -3.92 -19.74
N LEU A 904 -1.64 -4.82 -20.41
CA LEU A 904 -2.20 -6.03 -19.82
C LEU A 904 -1.11 -7.00 -19.35
N GLU A 905 -0.14 -7.29 -20.23
CA GLU A 905 0.98 -8.21 -20.00
C GLU A 905 2.08 -7.65 -19.07
N SER A 906 1.97 -6.38 -18.65
CA SER A 906 3.00 -5.72 -17.84
C SER A 906 3.18 -6.37 -16.46
N LYS A 907 4.33 -7.03 -16.30
CA LYS A 907 4.80 -7.62 -15.02
C LYS A 907 5.04 -6.59 -13.89
N ILE A 908 4.94 -5.28 -14.15
CA ILE A 908 5.05 -4.26 -13.08
C ILE A 908 3.97 -4.47 -12.02
N PHE A 909 2.76 -4.78 -12.46
CA PHE A 909 1.58 -4.94 -11.62
C PHE A 909 1.24 -6.41 -11.34
N ASP A 910 2.20 -7.33 -11.49
CA ASP A 910 2.03 -8.72 -11.09
C ASP A 910 2.47 -8.90 -9.62
N PRO A 911 1.55 -9.20 -8.68
CA PRO A 911 1.90 -9.44 -7.27
C PRO A 911 2.67 -10.77 -7.08
N ASN A 912 2.56 -11.70 -8.05
CA ASN A 912 3.29 -12.97 -8.04
C ASN A 912 4.66 -12.87 -8.71
N ARG A 913 5.09 -11.68 -9.15
CA ARG A 913 6.45 -11.41 -9.60
C ARG A 913 7.43 -11.68 -8.46
N ALA A 914 7.91 -12.92 -8.41
CA ALA A 914 9.29 -13.18 -8.05
C ALA A 914 10.20 -12.39 -9.01
N SER A 915 11.42 -12.11 -8.60
CA SER A 915 12.36 -11.20 -9.24
C SER A 915 12.90 -11.66 -10.60
N SER A 916 12.32 -12.71 -11.18
CA SER A 916 12.70 -13.27 -12.46
C SER A 916 12.17 -12.47 -13.66
N LYS A 917 13.08 -11.69 -14.26
CA LYS A 917 13.04 -11.34 -15.69
C LYS A 917 14.22 -12.00 -16.40
N VAL A 918 14.02 -13.21 -16.93
CA VAL A 918 14.87 -13.74 -18.02
C VAL A 918 13.98 -14.39 -19.09
N GLN A 919 14.18 -13.90 -20.31
CA GLN A 919 13.91 -14.45 -21.66
C GLN A 919 12.61 -15.18 -21.99
N ASP A 920 12.07 -14.81 -23.16
CA ASP A 920 11.17 -15.63 -23.95
C ASP A 920 11.75 -17.03 -24.22
N SER A 921 11.08 -18.06 -23.73
CA SER A 921 11.05 -19.36 -24.42
C SER A 921 9.75 -20.10 -24.11
N ASN A 922 9.13 -20.60 -25.18
CA ASN A 922 7.92 -21.43 -25.21
C ASN A 922 6.60 -20.78 -24.75
N SER A 923 5.83 -20.39 -25.75
CA SER A 923 4.41 -20.06 -25.67
C SER A 923 3.59 -21.15 -24.95
N SER A 924 2.97 -20.80 -23.82
CA SER A 924 1.74 -21.46 -23.38
C SER A 924 0.57 -20.59 -23.84
N THR A 925 -0.16 -21.07 -24.84
CA THR A 925 -1.31 -20.38 -25.42
C THR A 925 -2.44 -20.36 -24.38
N MET A 926 -2.64 -19.23 -23.69
CA MET A 926 -3.94 -19.00 -23.05
C MET A 926 -5.00 -19.01 -24.14
N SER A 927 -5.86 -20.01 -24.10
CA SER A 927 -6.95 -20.16 -25.08
C SER A 927 -7.81 -18.91 -25.07
N ARG A 928 -7.83 -18.20 -26.20
CA ARG A 928 -8.67 -17.02 -26.39
C ARG A 928 -10.12 -17.49 -26.42
N GLY A 929 -10.90 -17.06 -25.44
CA GLY A 929 -12.35 -16.98 -25.63
C GLY A 929 -12.61 -15.87 -26.64
N ASP A 930 -12.89 -16.23 -27.89
CA ASP A 930 -13.18 -15.27 -28.95
C ASP A 930 -14.40 -14.42 -28.59
N ALA A 931 -14.15 -13.14 -28.31
CA ALA A 931 -15.18 -12.11 -28.25
C ALA A 931 -15.27 -11.43 -29.63
N ARG A 932 -16.16 -11.97 -30.46
CA ARG A 932 -16.83 -11.25 -31.56
C ARG A 932 -18.30 -11.09 -31.19
#